data_AF-A0A9P4H7N2-F1
#
_entry.id   AF-A0A9P4H7N2-F1
#
_cell.length_a   1.000
_cell.length_b   1.000
_cell.length_c   1.000
_cell.angle_alpha   90.00
_cell.angle_beta   90.00
_cell.angle_gamma   90.00
#
_symmetry.space_group_name_H-M   'P 1'
#
loop_
_entity.id
_entity.type
_entity.pdbx_description
1 polymer ?
#
loop_
_entity_poly.entity_id
_entity_poly.type
_entity_poly.pdbx_seq_one_letter_code
_entity_poly.pdbx_strand_id
1 'polypeptide(L)'
;MDPNTQTAPKYQEGDAKHRFDPNFTAAVINAMGPAVPDRTRFVLTSLITHLHDFIREVELTNEEWFDGVKFVNSIGKTTTDTRNEAHRISDVLGVESLVDEIAHKHINESGETPTSSTILGPFWSPHSPFRDLGDTIIRNPHPDGQTALMHGVVRDLDTKKGIPNAVIDIWQASANGKYDFQDPENQEPNNLRGKFTTNENGEYWYYCYKPTAYSLPTDGAAGQLFKVMDRHPFRPAHIHLMVSAEGYKPLITQLYPRDDQWVTNDTVFAVKDDLLLDFKPTNDPKAKLDLLYNVTLAPTGKKTGRLEGIPRLPNSHPRLFTTSSTFSMRVPYAPSEPPSEEARPIYERIAERRKPRPLIPLDLALLHNPSVADGWNSFIGAIRTKTSVPEGLKELAISRVAVLNHAVHEWDVHAALALKAGVSKETLQAAFESPVNGRDWKRNDWGTGILGEDEKAVLVYTDQMTIGVQVEDETVEALKKFLDDKQVVELTATVAAYNATARLAAIRHASTKHPTNFSPPSQSDLDELRESVREFARREIPEEVAAKTDRDNEFPNGMWPKFGEAGFLGITADEEFGGLAMGYQAHCVVMEELSRASGSIGLSYAAHSQLCVNQLMLNGNAEQKKKYLPGLISGEQIGALAMSEHSAGSDVVSMKTTAKEVDGGYLLNGTKMWITNGPDAHTIVVYAKTQPDAASKGITAFIVETSTKGFSITKKLDKLGMRGSNTGELVFDDVFVPSENVLGQVNKGVRVLMEGLDLERLVLSAGPLGLMQASLDNVLPYTHQRKQFGIPIAHNQLVQGKLADMYTKFRASQSFTYSVARAVDESHANPEVRTQDCAGAILYAAERASEVAADAVQLMGGMGYMNEVPVGRILRDAKLYEIGAGTSEVRRMVIGRAFNKEWKQEM
;
A
#
# COMPACT_ATOMS: atom_id res chain seq x y z
N MET A 1 -15.29 -17.30 24.19
CA MET A 1 -14.60 -16.46 25.20
C MET A 1 -15.03 -15.04 24.98
N ASP A 2 -15.46 -14.38 26.05
CA ASP A 2 -16.03 -13.04 26.10
C ASP A 2 -14.95 -11.96 25.80
N PRO A 3 -15.18 -11.03 24.86
CA PRO A 3 -14.20 -10.00 24.51
C PRO A 3 -14.15 -8.80 25.46
N ASN A 4 -14.98 -8.75 26.53
CA ASN A 4 -15.12 -7.58 27.40
C ASN A 4 -14.32 -7.60 28.72
N THR A 5 -13.24 -8.38 28.82
CA THR A 5 -12.31 -8.29 29.95
C THR A 5 -10.86 -8.19 29.49
N GLN A 6 -10.47 -7.05 28.93
CA GLN A 6 -9.07 -6.61 28.99
C GLN A 6 -8.88 -5.73 30.23
N THR A 7 -8.90 -6.38 31.40
CA THR A 7 -8.21 -5.83 32.57
C THR A 7 -6.73 -5.78 32.24
N ALA A 8 -6.04 -4.67 32.53
CA ALA A 8 -4.58 -4.65 32.56
C ALA A 8 -4.08 -5.91 33.30
N PRO A 9 -3.04 -6.62 32.81
CA PRO A 9 -2.59 -7.85 33.44
C PRO A 9 -2.32 -7.55 34.91
N LYS A 10 -3.13 -8.12 35.80
CA LYS A 10 -2.88 -8.06 37.23
C LYS A 10 -1.57 -8.79 37.45
N TYR A 11 -0.55 -8.08 37.92
CA TYR A 11 0.65 -8.68 38.48
C TYR A 11 0.19 -9.66 39.57
N GLN A 12 0.26 -10.96 39.30
CA GLN A 12 0.09 -11.97 40.33
C GLN A 12 1.42 -12.05 41.07
N GLU A 13 1.40 -11.86 42.39
CA GLU A 13 2.56 -12.18 43.22
C GLU A 13 2.97 -13.63 42.95
N GLY A 14 4.23 -13.82 42.55
CA GLY A 14 4.75 -15.09 42.07
C GLY A 14 4.71 -16.20 43.13
N ASP A 15 4.43 -17.42 42.66
CA ASP A 15 4.64 -18.66 43.39
C ASP A 15 6.12 -18.77 43.79
N ALA A 16 6.41 -19.15 45.05
CA ALA A 16 7.74 -19.11 45.67
C ALA A 16 8.79 -20.06 45.04
N LYS A 17 8.47 -20.70 43.91
CA LYS A 17 9.33 -21.62 43.16
C LYS A 17 10.16 -20.97 42.05
N HIS A 18 9.84 -19.75 41.63
CA HIS A 18 10.53 -19.08 40.53
C HIS A 18 11.19 -17.78 40.99
N ARG A 19 12.47 -17.60 40.64
CA ARG A 19 13.28 -16.41 40.99
C ARG A 19 12.78 -15.12 40.30
N PHE A 20 12.12 -15.24 39.15
CA PHE A 20 11.54 -14.15 38.36
C PHE A 20 10.12 -14.50 37.92
N ASP A 21 9.29 -13.52 37.52
CA ASP A 21 7.94 -13.77 37.03
C ASP A 21 7.95 -14.65 35.76
N PRO A 22 7.44 -15.89 35.84
CA PRO A 22 7.45 -16.81 34.71
C PRO A 22 6.44 -16.39 33.61
N ASN A 23 5.46 -15.54 33.92
CA ASN A 23 4.38 -15.15 33.01
C ASN A 23 4.67 -13.88 32.23
N PHE A 24 5.72 -13.13 32.58
CA PHE A 24 6.03 -11.82 31.99
C PHE A 24 6.17 -11.86 30.45
N THR A 25 6.89 -12.85 29.91
CA THR A 25 7.07 -12.99 28.45
C THR A 25 5.75 -13.25 27.73
N ALA A 26 4.92 -14.14 28.28
CA ALA A 26 3.60 -14.43 27.73
C ALA A 26 2.69 -13.19 27.74
N ALA A 27 2.76 -12.38 28.80
CA ALA A 27 2.01 -11.13 28.88
C ALA A 27 2.41 -10.13 27.78
N VAL A 28 3.71 -9.98 27.49
CA VAL A 28 4.20 -9.11 26.41
C VAL A 28 3.78 -9.64 25.03
N ILE A 29 3.88 -10.95 24.79
CA ILE A 29 3.44 -11.57 23.53
C ILE A 29 1.93 -11.39 23.33
N ASN A 30 1.14 -11.60 24.38
CA ASN A 30 -0.32 -11.48 24.34
C ASN A 30 -0.79 -10.02 24.19
N ALA A 31 0.07 -9.04 24.47
CA ALA A 31 -0.21 -7.64 24.18
C ALA A 31 -0.17 -7.31 22.67
N MET A 32 0.36 -8.20 21.82
CA MET A 32 0.30 -8.03 20.37
C MET A 32 -1.15 -8.10 19.89
N GLY A 33 -1.70 -6.94 19.53
CA GLY A 33 -3.08 -6.80 19.06
C GLY A 33 -3.38 -7.66 17.83
N PRO A 34 -4.65 -8.02 17.59
CA PRO A 34 -5.07 -8.99 16.57
C PRO A 34 -4.69 -8.61 15.12
N ALA A 35 -4.32 -7.35 14.87
CA ALA A 35 -3.94 -6.84 13.56
C ALA A 35 -2.50 -7.19 13.11
N VAL A 36 -1.68 -7.78 13.99
CA VAL A 36 -0.34 -8.25 13.59
C VAL A 36 -0.51 -9.45 12.62
N PRO A 37 0.00 -9.36 11.37
CA PRO A 37 -0.09 -10.45 10.39
C PRO A 37 0.49 -11.76 10.94
N ASP A 38 -0.04 -12.92 10.56
CA ASP A 38 0.33 -14.21 11.17
C ASP A 38 1.84 -14.49 11.09
N ARG A 39 2.48 -14.21 9.95
CA ARG A 39 3.94 -14.34 9.82
C ARG A 39 4.69 -13.37 10.73
N THR A 40 4.25 -12.12 10.78
CA THR A 40 4.85 -11.09 11.65
C THR A 40 4.66 -11.43 13.13
N ARG A 41 3.48 -11.94 13.51
CA ARG A 41 3.17 -12.38 14.87
C ARG A 41 4.05 -13.55 15.25
N PHE A 42 4.21 -14.52 14.36
CA PHE A 42 5.11 -15.64 14.57
C PHE A 42 6.56 -15.16 14.80
N VAL A 43 7.08 -14.30 13.92
CA VAL A 43 8.45 -13.77 14.02
C VAL A 43 8.65 -12.95 15.30
N LEU A 44 7.71 -12.04 15.62
CA LEU A 44 7.79 -11.22 16.83
C LEU A 44 7.62 -12.04 18.11
N THR A 45 6.74 -13.05 18.10
CA THR A 45 6.60 -13.99 19.22
C THR A 45 7.92 -14.68 19.49
N SER A 46 8.57 -15.23 18.45
CA SER A 46 9.89 -15.87 18.59
C SER A 46 10.95 -14.89 19.06
N LEU A 47 11.02 -13.69 18.48
CA LEU A 47 11.99 -12.66 18.87
C LEU A 47 11.84 -12.26 20.35
N ILE A 48 10.62 -11.93 20.78
CA ILE A 48 10.34 -11.54 22.17
C ILE A 48 10.70 -12.68 23.12
N THR A 49 10.35 -13.92 22.76
CA THR A 49 10.68 -15.11 23.55
C THR A 49 12.20 -15.23 23.73
N HIS A 50 12.96 -15.26 22.62
CA HIS A 50 14.41 -15.41 22.67
C HIS A 50 15.11 -14.25 23.39
N LEU A 51 14.68 -13.00 23.19
CA LEU A 51 15.25 -11.85 23.88
C LEU A 51 15.00 -11.89 25.38
N HIS A 52 13.77 -12.18 25.81
CA HIS A 52 13.44 -12.28 27.23
C HIS A 52 14.15 -13.46 27.90
N ASP A 53 14.26 -14.59 27.21
CA ASP A 53 14.96 -15.76 27.73
C ASP A 53 16.47 -15.48 27.85
N PHE A 54 17.08 -14.82 26.87
CA PHE A 54 18.47 -14.36 26.97
C PHE A 54 18.68 -13.42 28.18
N ILE A 55 17.80 -12.42 28.35
CA ILE A 55 17.88 -11.47 29.48
C ILE A 55 17.81 -12.21 30.83
N ARG A 56 16.96 -13.23 30.94
CA ARG A 56 16.88 -14.06 32.16
C ARG A 56 18.09 -14.98 32.32
N GLU A 57 18.56 -15.58 31.24
CA GLU A 57 19.70 -16.51 31.22
C GLU A 57 20.96 -15.83 31.74
N VAL A 58 21.22 -14.60 31.29
CA VAL A 58 22.40 -13.83 31.71
C VAL A 58 22.15 -12.97 32.95
N GLU A 59 20.93 -12.98 33.48
CA GLU A 59 20.48 -12.13 34.60
C GLU A 59 20.87 -10.64 34.39
N LEU A 60 20.58 -10.10 33.20
CA LEU A 60 21.09 -8.81 32.73
C LEU A 60 20.83 -7.69 33.76
N THR A 61 21.88 -7.03 34.20
CA THR A 61 21.79 -5.92 35.16
C THR A 61 21.36 -4.62 34.48
N ASN A 62 20.91 -3.65 35.29
CA ASN A 62 20.55 -2.33 34.77
C ASN A 62 21.75 -1.62 34.12
N GLU A 63 22.96 -1.78 34.67
CA GLU A 63 24.18 -1.16 34.13
C GLU A 63 24.52 -1.75 32.76
N GLU A 64 24.52 -3.09 32.63
CA GLU A 64 24.74 -3.79 31.37
C GLU A 64 23.66 -3.47 30.33
N TRP A 65 22.39 -3.33 30.76
CA TRP A 65 21.31 -2.86 29.91
C TRP A 65 21.58 -1.46 29.36
N PHE A 66 21.99 -0.50 30.22
CA PHE A 66 22.33 0.85 29.77
C PHE A 66 23.52 0.87 28.82
N ASP A 67 24.52 0.02 29.03
CA ASP A 67 25.65 -0.11 28.11
C ASP A 67 25.23 -0.72 26.77
N GLY A 68 24.34 -1.71 26.76
CA GLY A 68 23.69 -2.22 25.56
C GLY A 68 22.91 -1.14 24.81
N VAL A 69 22.14 -0.30 25.51
CA VAL A 69 21.43 0.84 24.91
C VAL A 69 22.40 1.87 24.32
N LYS A 70 23.51 2.18 25.00
CA LYS A 70 24.56 3.07 24.47
C LYS A 70 25.18 2.49 23.20
N PHE A 71 25.45 1.18 23.18
CA PHE A 71 25.98 0.48 22.02
C PHE A 71 25.01 0.55 20.83
N VAL A 72 23.73 0.22 21.02
CA VAL A 72 22.69 0.33 19.97
C VAL A 72 22.56 1.75 19.44
N ASN A 73 22.59 2.75 20.32
CA ASN A 73 22.57 4.16 19.92
C ASN A 73 23.81 4.55 19.10
N SER A 74 24.98 3.94 19.36
CA SER A 74 26.20 4.20 18.60
C SER A 74 26.08 3.73 17.15
N ILE A 75 25.37 2.64 16.88
CA ILE A 75 25.10 2.14 15.53
C ILE A 75 24.40 3.22 14.69
N GLY A 76 23.35 3.84 15.24
CA GLY A 76 22.62 4.92 14.56
C GLY A 76 23.46 6.18 14.36
N LYS A 77 24.32 6.53 15.33
CA LYS A 77 25.19 7.72 15.25
C LYS A 77 26.33 7.58 14.22
N THR A 78 26.81 6.37 14.00
CA THR A 78 27.90 6.10 13.05
C THR A 78 27.38 5.76 11.66
N THR A 79 26.09 5.46 11.52
CA THR A 79 25.45 5.20 10.23
C THR A 79 25.33 6.50 9.42
N THR A 80 25.73 6.44 8.15
CA THR A 80 25.61 7.50 7.15
C THR A 80 25.03 6.91 5.85
N ASP A 81 24.67 7.76 4.88
CA ASP A 81 24.16 7.32 3.58
C ASP A 81 25.14 6.40 2.81
N THR A 82 26.44 6.47 3.13
CA THR A 82 27.50 5.65 2.52
C THR A 82 28.07 4.59 3.48
N ARG A 83 27.58 4.52 4.72
CA ARG A 83 28.06 3.61 5.77
C ARG A 83 26.89 3.12 6.60
N ASN A 84 26.45 1.88 6.38
CA ASN A 84 25.42 1.27 7.22
C ASN A 84 26.06 0.40 8.33
N GLU A 85 26.14 0.92 9.56
CA GLU A 85 26.73 0.16 10.67
C GLU A 85 25.81 -0.96 11.17
N ALA A 86 24.48 -0.85 11.00
CA ALA A 86 23.58 -1.93 11.39
C ALA A 86 23.79 -3.19 10.53
N HIS A 87 24.00 -3.01 9.23
CA HIS A 87 24.36 -4.07 8.29
C HIS A 87 25.69 -4.74 8.69
N ARG A 88 26.72 -3.95 9.01
CA ARG A 88 28.02 -4.50 9.46
C ARG A 88 27.94 -5.25 10.78
N ILE A 89 27.12 -4.81 11.72
CA ILE A 89 26.93 -5.55 12.98
C ILE A 89 26.25 -6.90 12.70
N SER A 90 25.27 -6.94 11.78
CA SER A 90 24.63 -8.18 11.33
C SER A 90 25.65 -9.18 10.77
N ASP A 91 26.58 -8.69 9.94
CA ASP A 91 27.70 -9.48 9.40
C ASP A 91 28.57 -10.09 10.50
N VAL A 92 29.02 -9.26 11.45
CA VAL A 92 29.94 -9.67 12.53
C VAL A 92 29.29 -10.66 13.50
N LEU A 93 27.97 -10.65 13.61
CA LEU A 93 27.19 -11.60 14.40
C LEU A 93 26.76 -12.85 13.60
N GLY A 94 27.06 -12.92 12.30
CA GLY A 94 26.72 -14.05 11.43
C GLY A 94 25.25 -14.15 11.06
N VAL A 95 24.46 -13.11 11.34
CA VAL A 95 23.01 -13.09 11.03
C VAL A 95 22.81 -13.14 9.52
N GLU A 96 23.63 -12.42 8.77
CA GLU A 96 23.56 -12.35 7.31
C GLU A 96 23.78 -13.71 6.63
N SER A 97 24.87 -14.38 7.00
CA SER A 97 25.20 -15.72 6.49
C SER A 97 24.12 -16.74 6.83
N LEU A 98 23.51 -16.64 8.01
CA LEU A 98 22.41 -17.51 8.41
C LEU A 98 21.14 -17.22 7.61
N VAL A 99 20.80 -15.95 7.37
CA VAL A 99 19.65 -15.57 6.54
C VAL A 99 19.85 -16.05 5.10
N ASP A 100 21.05 -15.88 4.54
CA ASP A 100 21.40 -16.43 3.22
C ASP A 100 21.24 -17.95 3.18
N GLU A 101 21.74 -18.66 4.19
CA GLU A 101 21.57 -20.12 4.28
C GLU A 101 20.08 -20.49 4.31
N ILE A 102 19.26 -19.82 5.11
CA ILE A 102 17.81 -20.10 5.18
C ILE A 102 17.12 -19.83 3.84
N ALA A 103 17.48 -18.74 3.15
CA ALA A 103 16.82 -18.30 1.92
C ALA A 103 17.23 -19.12 0.68
N HIS A 104 18.48 -19.59 0.65
CA HIS A 104 19.09 -20.15 -0.56
C HIS A 104 19.52 -21.61 -0.43
N LYS A 105 19.38 -22.25 0.74
CA LYS A 105 19.63 -23.69 0.90
C LYS A 105 18.65 -24.48 0.04
N HIS A 106 19.18 -25.04 -1.04
CA HIS A 106 18.44 -25.87 -1.98
C HIS A 106 19.06 -27.26 -2.00
N ILE A 107 18.23 -28.29 -1.84
CA ILE A 107 18.63 -29.69 -1.93
C ILE A 107 17.72 -30.30 -2.99
N ASN A 108 18.30 -30.90 -4.03
CA ASN A 108 17.52 -31.61 -5.04
C ASN A 108 16.98 -32.95 -4.48
N GLU A 109 16.15 -33.65 -5.25
CA GLU A 109 15.53 -34.92 -4.83
C GLU A 109 16.55 -36.03 -4.51
N SER A 110 17.77 -35.90 -5.03
CA SER A 110 18.90 -36.82 -4.81
C SER A 110 19.77 -36.46 -3.59
N GLY A 111 19.46 -35.37 -2.89
CA GLY A 111 20.24 -34.90 -1.74
C GLY A 111 21.44 -34.02 -2.10
N GLU A 112 21.61 -33.63 -3.36
CA GLU A 112 22.70 -32.76 -3.81
C GLU A 112 22.32 -31.29 -3.72
N THR A 113 23.30 -30.45 -3.41
CA THR A 113 23.14 -28.99 -3.31
C THR A 113 23.76 -28.30 -4.53
N PRO A 114 23.19 -27.18 -5.02
CA PRO A 114 23.90 -26.30 -5.95
C PRO A 114 25.10 -25.66 -5.24
N THR A 115 25.89 -24.89 -5.99
CA THR A 115 26.99 -24.09 -5.41
C THR A 115 26.46 -23.19 -4.30
N SER A 116 27.18 -23.13 -3.17
CA SER A 116 26.78 -22.31 -2.04
C SER A 116 26.68 -20.83 -2.41
N SER A 117 25.56 -20.20 -2.04
CA SER A 117 25.40 -18.75 -2.16
C SER A 117 26.12 -17.99 -1.06
N THR A 118 26.30 -16.68 -1.27
CA THR A 118 26.56 -15.67 -0.24
C THR A 118 25.76 -14.41 -0.61
N ILE A 119 25.76 -13.41 0.26
CA ILE A 119 25.14 -12.11 -0.02
C ILE A 119 25.92 -11.30 -1.09
N LEU A 120 25.23 -10.40 -1.80
CA LEU A 120 25.79 -9.57 -2.89
C LEU A 120 26.95 -8.67 -2.44
N GLY A 121 26.92 -8.23 -1.18
CA GLY A 121 27.89 -7.27 -0.65
C GLY A 121 27.76 -5.86 -1.28
N PRO A 122 28.34 -4.84 -0.62
CA PRO A 122 28.14 -3.44 -0.98
C PRO A 122 28.98 -2.96 -2.17
N PHE A 123 29.88 -3.79 -2.70
CA PHE A 123 30.87 -3.39 -3.72
C PHE A 123 30.51 -3.82 -5.14
N TRP A 124 29.36 -4.46 -5.35
CA TRP A 124 28.87 -4.78 -6.68
C TRP A 124 28.51 -3.50 -7.46
N SER A 125 28.79 -3.50 -8.76
CA SER A 125 28.48 -2.38 -9.65
C SER A 125 27.62 -2.88 -10.82
N PRO A 126 26.44 -2.29 -11.09
CA PRO A 126 25.64 -2.66 -12.25
C PRO A 126 26.35 -2.32 -13.58
N HIS A 127 27.32 -1.39 -13.54
CA HIS A 127 28.04 -0.86 -14.69
C HIS A 127 29.26 -1.68 -15.13
N SER A 128 29.50 -2.86 -14.53
CA SER A 128 30.56 -3.77 -14.98
C SER A 128 30.40 -4.09 -16.48
N PRO A 129 31.47 -3.93 -17.29
CA PRO A 129 31.40 -4.10 -18.74
C PRO A 129 31.37 -5.58 -19.14
N PHE A 130 30.68 -5.90 -20.24
CA PHE A 130 30.85 -7.18 -20.92
C PHE A 130 32.21 -7.25 -21.61
N ARG A 131 32.86 -8.41 -21.53
CA ARG A 131 34.18 -8.70 -22.08
C ARG A 131 34.15 -10.04 -22.82
N ASP A 132 35.06 -10.21 -23.76
CA ASP A 132 35.19 -11.44 -24.52
C ASP A 132 35.76 -12.58 -23.66
N LEU A 133 35.36 -13.82 -23.94
CA LEU A 133 35.96 -14.99 -23.31
C LEU A 133 37.47 -15.04 -23.56
N GLY A 134 38.24 -15.21 -22.50
CA GLY A 134 39.70 -15.15 -22.51
C GLY A 134 40.32 -13.76 -22.40
N ASP A 135 39.50 -12.71 -22.22
CA ASP A 135 39.99 -11.38 -21.88
C ASP A 135 40.38 -11.27 -20.38
N THR A 136 40.98 -10.14 -20.01
CA THR A 136 41.41 -9.83 -18.65
C THR A 136 40.50 -8.78 -18.00
N ILE A 137 40.18 -8.98 -16.71
CA ILE A 137 39.57 -7.93 -15.89
C ILE A 137 40.63 -6.98 -15.29
N ILE A 138 41.92 -7.31 -15.39
CA ILE A 138 43.03 -6.49 -14.89
C ILE A 138 43.29 -5.37 -15.91
N ARG A 139 42.88 -4.15 -15.56
CA ARG A 139 43.06 -2.95 -16.40
C ARG A 139 44.26 -2.13 -16.00
N ASN A 140 44.45 -1.98 -14.69
CA ASN A 140 45.61 -1.31 -14.09
C ASN A 140 46.38 -2.34 -13.28
N PRO A 141 47.44 -2.94 -13.85
CA PRO A 141 48.23 -3.93 -13.13
C PRO A 141 48.92 -3.33 -11.91
N HIS A 142 48.76 -3.99 -10.76
CA HIS A 142 49.50 -3.67 -9.54
C HIS A 142 50.79 -4.52 -9.44
N PRO A 143 51.93 -3.98 -8.98
CA PRO A 143 53.20 -4.71 -8.88
C PRO A 143 53.12 -6.03 -8.09
N ASP A 144 52.34 -6.03 -7.00
CA ASP A 144 52.16 -7.19 -6.13
C ASP A 144 51.04 -8.16 -6.62
N GLY A 145 50.39 -7.84 -7.74
CA GLY A 145 49.32 -8.66 -8.29
C GLY A 145 49.83 -9.98 -8.86
N GLN A 146 49.19 -11.09 -8.46
CA GLN A 146 49.46 -12.41 -9.00
C GLN A 146 48.36 -12.82 -9.98
N THR A 147 48.64 -12.75 -11.28
CA THR A 147 47.66 -13.10 -12.32
C THR A 147 47.31 -14.58 -12.32
N ALA A 148 46.02 -14.88 -12.34
CA ALA A 148 45.45 -16.21 -12.43
C ALA A 148 44.56 -16.34 -13.68
N LEU A 149 44.68 -17.45 -14.39
CA LEU A 149 43.70 -17.89 -15.37
C LEU A 149 42.58 -18.60 -14.63
N MET A 150 41.39 -17.98 -14.60
CA MET A 150 40.21 -18.60 -14.01
C MET A 150 39.36 -19.22 -15.12
N HIS A 151 38.96 -20.47 -14.94
CA HIS A 151 38.15 -21.20 -15.93
C HIS A 151 37.26 -22.25 -15.27
N GLY A 152 36.23 -22.69 -16.01
CA GLY A 152 35.42 -23.83 -15.64
C GLY A 152 34.09 -23.86 -16.38
N VAL A 153 33.12 -24.59 -15.83
CA VAL A 153 31.83 -24.84 -16.48
C VAL A 153 30.67 -24.44 -15.55
N VAL A 154 29.72 -23.69 -16.08
CA VAL A 154 28.41 -23.47 -15.43
C VAL A 154 27.49 -24.61 -15.81
N ARG A 155 26.97 -25.34 -14.82
CA ARG A 155 26.19 -26.56 -15.02
C ARG A 155 24.84 -26.50 -14.34
N ASP A 156 23.88 -27.23 -14.91
CA ASP A 156 22.57 -27.47 -14.30
C ASP A 156 22.69 -28.51 -13.17
N LEU A 157 22.07 -28.22 -12.02
CA LEU A 157 22.08 -29.09 -10.84
C LEU A 157 21.50 -30.48 -11.11
N ASP A 158 20.43 -30.58 -11.88
CA ASP A 158 19.66 -31.81 -12.11
C ASP A 158 20.23 -32.60 -13.31
N THR A 159 20.50 -31.92 -14.43
CA THR A 159 20.92 -32.58 -15.68
C THR A 159 22.44 -32.73 -15.79
N LYS A 160 23.21 -32.00 -14.98
CA LYS A 160 24.68 -31.90 -15.02
C LYS A 160 25.26 -31.37 -16.34
N LYS A 161 24.41 -30.94 -17.28
CA LYS A 161 24.83 -30.37 -18.57
C LYS A 161 25.32 -28.94 -18.38
N GLY A 162 26.24 -28.52 -19.24
CA GLY A 162 26.70 -27.14 -19.31
C GLY A 162 25.57 -26.19 -19.74
N ILE A 163 25.53 -25.00 -19.14
CA ILE A 163 24.52 -23.98 -19.39
C ILE A 163 25.11 -22.94 -20.35
N PRO A 164 24.68 -22.90 -21.62
CA PRO A 164 25.15 -21.90 -22.57
C PRO A 164 24.58 -20.52 -22.26
N ASN A 165 25.30 -19.48 -22.65
CA ASN A 165 24.91 -18.08 -22.48
C ASN A 165 24.68 -17.64 -21.03
N ALA A 166 25.19 -18.38 -20.04
CA ALA A 166 25.20 -17.94 -18.66
C ALA A 166 26.16 -16.76 -18.49
N VAL A 167 25.73 -15.74 -17.76
CA VAL A 167 26.53 -14.54 -17.48
C VAL A 167 27.27 -14.72 -16.16
N ILE A 168 28.60 -14.64 -16.22
CA ILE A 168 29.50 -14.55 -15.08
C ILE A 168 29.85 -13.08 -14.85
N ASP A 169 29.30 -12.45 -13.83
CA ASP A 169 29.67 -11.10 -13.37
C ASP A 169 30.68 -11.24 -12.22
N ILE A 170 31.92 -10.81 -12.44
CA ILE A 170 33.02 -10.90 -11.50
C ILE A 170 33.47 -9.51 -11.06
N TRP A 171 33.76 -9.37 -9.76
CA TRP A 171 34.48 -8.23 -9.21
C TRP A 171 35.38 -8.65 -8.05
N GLN A 172 36.50 -7.95 -7.90
CA GLN A 172 37.44 -8.17 -6.80
C GLN A 172 38.27 -6.91 -6.51
N ALA A 173 38.83 -6.84 -5.30
CA ALA A 173 39.78 -5.79 -4.95
C ALA A 173 41.12 -5.99 -5.67
N SER A 174 41.87 -4.89 -5.83
CA SER A 174 43.25 -4.92 -6.28
C SER A 174 44.18 -5.52 -5.21
N ALA A 175 45.44 -5.76 -5.57
CA ALA A 175 46.44 -6.37 -4.69
C ALA A 175 46.75 -5.51 -3.44
N ASN A 176 46.33 -4.24 -3.43
CA ASN A 176 46.38 -3.37 -2.24
C ASN A 176 45.13 -3.47 -1.33
N GLY A 177 44.20 -4.38 -1.64
CA GLY A 177 42.97 -4.59 -0.87
C GLY A 177 41.87 -3.55 -1.11
N LYS A 178 42.00 -2.69 -2.13
CA LYS A 178 41.02 -1.64 -2.46
C LYS A 178 40.32 -1.91 -3.80
N TYR A 179 39.03 -1.61 -3.85
CA TYR A 179 38.27 -1.54 -5.09
C TYR A 179 38.57 -0.24 -5.85
N ASP A 180 38.29 -0.24 -7.15
CA ASP A 180 38.47 0.89 -8.08
C ASP A 180 37.97 2.23 -7.51
N PHE A 181 36.74 2.29 -7.00
CA PHE A 181 36.17 3.53 -6.45
C PHE A 181 36.83 4.00 -5.13
N GLN A 182 37.57 3.13 -4.43
CA GLN A 182 38.29 3.45 -3.20
C GLN A 182 39.72 3.93 -3.46
N ASP A 183 40.18 3.81 -4.72
CA ASP A 183 41.54 4.14 -5.14
C ASP A 183 41.56 4.77 -6.56
N PRO A 184 40.77 5.83 -6.79
CA PRO A 184 40.57 6.41 -8.12
C PRO A 184 41.84 7.05 -8.70
N GLU A 185 42.85 7.31 -7.88
CA GLU A 185 44.14 7.85 -8.31
C GLU A 185 45.03 6.80 -8.99
N ASN A 186 44.83 5.51 -8.68
CA ASN A 186 45.67 4.41 -9.17
C ASN A 186 44.89 3.37 -10.00
N GLN A 187 43.56 3.43 -9.99
CA GLN A 187 42.68 2.48 -10.68
C GLN A 187 41.66 3.22 -11.57
N GLU A 188 41.54 2.78 -12.81
CA GLU A 188 40.48 3.26 -13.70
C GLU A 188 39.12 2.66 -13.28
N PRO A 189 38.00 3.35 -13.54
CA PRO A 189 36.68 2.79 -13.26
C PRO A 189 36.49 1.42 -13.92
N ASN A 190 35.95 0.46 -13.17
CA ASN A 190 35.79 -0.95 -13.56
C ASN A 190 37.11 -1.74 -13.74
N ASN A 191 38.23 -1.28 -13.16
CA ASN A 191 39.37 -2.15 -12.94
C ASN A 191 38.96 -3.36 -12.08
N LEU A 192 39.38 -4.56 -12.48
CA LEU A 192 39.05 -5.83 -11.82
C LEU A 192 37.55 -6.14 -11.74
N ARG A 193 36.80 -5.65 -12.74
CA ARG A 193 35.39 -5.96 -12.97
C ARG A 193 35.14 -6.42 -14.40
N GLY A 194 34.22 -7.36 -14.59
CA GLY A 194 33.82 -7.80 -15.93
C GLY A 194 32.65 -8.78 -15.92
N LYS A 195 31.90 -8.78 -17.02
CA LYS A 195 30.86 -9.76 -17.33
C LYS A 195 31.30 -10.62 -18.51
N PHE A 196 31.19 -11.93 -18.38
CA PHE A 196 31.54 -12.89 -19.42
C PHE A 196 30.35 -13.80 -19.69
N THR A 197 30.16 -14.22 -20.92
CA THR A 197 29.08 -15.12 -21.32
C THR A 197 29.67 -16.49 -21.62
N THR A 198 29.12 -17.57 -21.06
CA THR A 198 29.60 -18.93 -21.33
C THR A 198 29.38 -19.33 -22.79
N ASN A 199 30.24 -20.24 -23.30
CA ASN A 199 30.09 -20.80 -24.63
C ASN A 199 28.96 -21.85 -24.71
N GLU A 200 28.79 -22.51 -25.87
CA GLU A 200 27.75 -23.53 -26.10
C GLU A 200 27.81 -24.73 -25.13
N ASN A 201 29.00 -25.03 -24.59
CA ASN A 201 29.21 -26.09 -23.61
C ASN A 201 29.08 -25.60 -22.17
N GLY A 202 28.71 -24.34 -21.94
CA GLY A 202 28.67 -23.72 -20.62
C GLY A 202 30.04 -23.38 -20.03
N GLU A 203 31.10 -23.39 -20.84
CA GLU A 203 32.47 -23.12 -20.41
C GLU A 203 32.74 -21.61 -20.36
N TYR A 204 33.56 -21.17 -19.40
CA TYR A 204 34.08 -19.82 -19.30
C TYR A 204 35.56 -19.82 -18.95
N TRP A 205 36.28 -18.77 -19.38
CA TRP A 205 37.65 -18.50 -18.97
C TRP A 205 38.00 -17.01 -19.10
N TYR A 206 38.80 -16.49 -18.18
CA TYR A 206 39.30 -15.11 -18.17
C TYR A 206 40.49 -14.94 -17.20
N TYR A 207 41.19 -13.82 -17.28
CA TYR A 207 42.32 -13.51 -16.40
C TYR A 207 41.92 -12.55 -15.27
N CYS A 208 42.25 -12.91 -14.04
CA CYS A 208 41.99 -12.14 -12.82
C CYS A 208 43.23 -12.17 -11.89
N TYR A 209 43.16 -11.58 -10.69
CA TYR A 209 44.20 -11.78 -9.67
C TYR A 209 43.83 -12.86 -8.68
N LYS A 210 44.84 -13.55 -8.12
CA LYS A 210 44.71 -14.16 -6.80
C LYS A 210 44.31 -13.04 -5.81
N PRO A 211 43.16 -13.16 -5.12
CA PRO A 211 42.64 -12.07 -4.30
C PRO A 211 43.54 -11.79 -3.10
N THR A 212 43.38 -10.62 -2.48
CA THR A 212 44.12 -10.20 -1.28
C THR A 212 43.14 -9.88 -0.14
N ALA A 213 43.50 -10.27 1.08
CA ALA A 213 42.72 -9.96 2.27
C ALA A 213 42.69 -8.46 2.55
N TYR A 214 41.60 -7.97 3.14
CA TYR A 214 41.45 -6.56 3.52
C TYR A 214 40.80 -6.42 4.89
N SER A 215 40.97 -5.27 5.52
CA SER A 215 40.43 -4.99 6.86
C SER A 215 39.10 -4.25 6.78
N LEU A 216 38.16 -4.62 7.65
CA LEU A 216 36.95 -3.83 7.88
C LEU A 216 37.26 -2.58 8.71
N PRO A 217 36.48 -1.48 8.58
CA PRO A 217 36.66 -0.29 9.40
C PRO A 217 36.50 -0.59 10.90
N THR A 218 37.43 -0.08 11.72
CA THR A 218 37.50 -0.33 13.17
C THR A 218 37.13 0.88 14.03
N ASP A 219 36.70 1.96 13.39
CA ASP A 219 36.38 3.27 13.97
C ASP A 219 34.90 3.42 14.39
N GLY A 220 34.07 2.39 14.20
CA GLY A 220 32.63 2.40 14.49
C GLY A 220 32.17 1.32 15.47
N ALA A 221 30.85 1.10 15.53
CA ALA A 221 30.24 0.09 16.40
C ALA A 221 30.73 -1.32 16.08
N ALA A 222 30.89 -1.66 14.79
CA ALA A 222 31.49 -2.94 14.40
C ALA A 222 32.93 -3.09 14.91
N GLY A 223 33.71 -2.00 14.88
CA GLY A 223 35.05 -1.95 15.45
C GLY A 223 35.10 -2.17 16.96
N GLN A 224 34.12 -1.64 17.69
CA GLN A 224 33.96 -1.91 19.12
C GLN A 224 33.60 -3.37 19.38
N LEU A 225 32.71 -3.94 18.56
CA LEU A 225 32.30 -5.34 18.67
C LEU A 225 33.48 -6.30 18.45
N PHE A 226 34.36 -6.03 17.48
CA PHE A 226 35.60 -6.81 17.30
C PHE A 226 36.45 -6.84 18.56
N LYS A 227 36.62 -5.70 19.24
CA LYS A 227 37.40 -5.61 20.47
C LYS A 227 36.76 -6.39 21.62
N VAL A 228 35.43 -6.30 21.76
CA VAL A 228 34.69 -7.00 22.81
C VAL A 228 34.71 -8.52 22.58
N MET A 229 34.63 -8.96 21.34
CA MET A 229 34.67 -10.38 20.96
C MET A 229 36.09 -10.95 20.84
N ASP A 230 37.13 -10.14 21.02
CA ASP A 230 38.54 -10.50 20.76
C ASP A 230 38.77 -11.08 19.35
N ARG A 231 38.21 -10.42 18.34
CA ARG A 231 38.31 -10.81 16.92
C ARG A 231 39.12 -9.82 16.10
N HIS A 232 39.83 -10.33 15.09
CA HIS A 232 40.51 -9.47 14.12
C HIS A 232 39.51 -8.85 13.12
N PRO A 233 39.83 -7.69 12.51
CA PRO A 233 38.93 -7.05 11.54
C PRO A 233 39.12 -7.54 10.09
N PHE A 234 40.06 -8.45 9.84
CA PHE A 234 40.40 -8.90 8.48
C PHE A 234 39.33 -9.82 7.88
N ARG A 235 38.96 -9.53 6.62
CA ARG A 235 38.24 -10.42 5.73
C ARG A 235 39.26 -11.27 4.98
N PRO A 236 39.06 -12.60 4.88
CA PRO A 236 39.90 -13.45 4.05
C PRO A 236 39.93 -12.96 2.61
N ALA A 237 41.03 -13.20 1.90
CA ALA A 237 41.10 -12.89 0.48
C ALA A 237 39.95 -13.57 -0.30
N HIS A 238 39.22 -12.83 -1.15
CA HIS A 238 38.16 -13.42 -1.96
C HIS A 238 37.91 -12.74 -3.32
N ILE A 239 37.31 -13.52 -4.22
CA ILE A 239 36.72 -13.08 -5.49
C ILE A 239 35.20 -13.11 -5.33
N HIS A 240 34.50 -12.08 -5.78
CA HIS A 240 33.05 -12.12 -5.85
C HIS A 240 32.57 -12.57 -7.23
N LEU A 241 31.52 -13.39 -7.25
CA LEU A 241 30.86 -13.85 -8.46
C LEU A 241 29.35 -13.72 -8.32
N MET A 242 28.72 -13.24 -9.38
CA MET A 242 27.30 -13.39 -9.62
C MET A 242 27.11 -14.12 -10.94
N VAL A 243 26.38 -15.22 -10.91
CA VAL A 243 26.11 -16.06 -12.07
C VAL A 243 24.62 -16.13 -12.33
N SER A 244 24.21 -15.71 -13.52
CA SER A 244 22.81 -15.71 -13.93
C SER A 244 22.66 -16.39 -15.29
N ALA A 245 21.63 -17.21 -15.43
CA ALA A 245 21.23 -17.80 -16.69
C ALA A 245 19.70 -17.83 -16.77
N GLU A 246 19.16 -17.67 -17.97
CA GLU A 246 17.72 -17.78 -18.19
C GLU A 246 17.21 -19.16 -17.77
N GLY A 247 16.13 -19.21 -17.00
CA GLY A 247 15.60 -20.46 -16.47
C GLY A 247 16.32 -21.00 -15.22
N TYR A 248 17.28 -20.27 -14.65
CA TYR A 248 17.98 -20.63 -13.42
C TYR A 248 17.86 -19.57 -12.33
N LYS A 249 17.94 -20.01 -11.06
CA LYS A 249 18.09 -19.11 -9.93
C LYS A 249 19.47 -18.45 -10.01
N PRO A 250 19.55 -17.11 -9.92
CA PRO A 250 20.83 -16.43 -9.89
C PRO A 250 21.61 -16.87 -8.65
N LEU A 251 22.91 -17.13 -8.83
CA LEU A 251 23.85 -17.42 -7.77
C LEU A 251 24.67 -16.18 -7.51
N ILE A 252 24.79 -15.80 -6.25
CA ILE A 252 25.78 -14.84 -5.77
C ILE A 252 26.71 -15.61 -4.85
N THR A 253 28.02 -15.51 -5.00
CA THR A 253 28.98 -16.26 -4.17
C THR A 253 30.33 -15.55 -4.04
N GLN A 254 31.16 -16.06 -3.14
CA GLN A 254 32.51 -15.58 -2.86
C GLN A 254 33.49 -16.76 -2.86
N LEU A 255 34.62 -16.62 -3.53
CA LEU A 255 35.62 -17.68 -3.66
C LEU A 255 36.90 -17.32 -2.92
N TYR A 256 37.43 -18.25 -2.13
CA TYR A 256 38.52 -17.99 -1.19
C TYR A 256 39.74 -18.86 -1.49
N PRO A 257 40.97 -18.31 -1.50
CA PRO A 257 42.17 -19.12 -1.53
C PRO A 257 42.28 -19.93 -0.23
N ARG A 258 42.43 -21.26 -0.35
CA ARG A 258 42.55 -22.16 0.80
C ARG A 258 43.78 -21.87 1.67
N ASP A 259 44.80 -21.24 1.09
CA ASP A 259 46.05 -20.88 1.76
C ASP A 259 46.03 -19.49 2.40
N ASP A 260 44.92 -18.75 2.36
CA ASP A 260 44.80 -17.47 3.06
C ASP A 260 44.67 -17.68 4.58
N GLN A 261 45.47 -16.93 5.35
CA GLN A 261 45.59 -17.12 6.79
C GLN A 261 44.30 -16.87 7.59
N TRP A 262 43.32 -16.14 7.01
CA TRP A 262 42.11 -15.72 7.71
C TRP A 262 40.91 -16.65 7.45
N VAL A 263 40.99 -17.61 6.54
CA VAL A 263 39.82 -18.45 6.15
C VAL A 263 39.26 -19.29 7.29
N THR A 264 40.09 -19.65 8.27
CA THR A 264 39.67 -20.43 9.45
C THR A 264 39.01 -19.58 10.52
N ASN A 265 39.11 -18.25 10.43
CA ASN A 265 38.54 -17.30 11.37
C ASN A 265 37.91 -16.11 10.62
N ASP A 266 37.01 -16.40 9.68
CA ASP A 266 36.35 -15.33 8.93
C ASP A 266 35.46 -14.46 9.84
N THR A 267 35.80 -13.18 9.88
CA THR A 267 35.14 -12.14 10.66
C THR A 267 33.62 -12.02 10.41
N VAL A 268 33.11 -12.42 9.22
CA VAL A 268 31.67 -12.35 8.89
C VAL A 268 31.03 -13.69 8.56
N PHE A 269 31.73 -14.80 8.79
CA PHE A 269 31.20 -16.16 8.62
C PHE A 269 30.68 -16.47 7.21
N ALA A 270 31.32 -15.94 6.16
CA ALA A 270 30.93 -16.17 4.77
C ALA A 270 31.73 -17.30 4.10
N VAL A 271 32.81 -17.78 4.72
CA VAL A 271 33.60 -18.92 4.23
C VAL A 271 32.82 -20.21 4.39
N LYS A 272 32.63 -20.93 3.29
CA LYS A 272 32.02 -22.27 3.22
C LYS A 272 33.01 -23.22 2.56
N ASP A 273 33.01 -24.49 2.96
CA ASP A 273 34.03 -25.47 2.55
C ASP A 273 34.10 -25.67 1.02
N ASP A 274 32.96 -25.60 0.33
CA ASP A 274 32.86 -25.74 -1.13
C ASP A 274 33.34 -24.51 -1.90
N LEU A 275 33.60 -23.40 -1.20
CA LEU A 275 34.07 -22.13 -1.77
C LEU A 275 35.59 -21.91 -1.57
N LEU A 276 36.28 -22.85 -0.90
CA LEU A 276 37.73 -22.83 -0.73
C LEU A 276 38.43 -23.44 -1.96
N LEU A 277 39.32 -22.69 -2.60
CA LEU A 277 39.95 -23.07 -3.87
C LEU A 277 41.48 -23.04 -3.78
N ASP A 278 42.12 -23.89 -4.59
CA ASP A 278 43.57 -23.97 -4.70
C ASP A 278 44.05 -23.25 -5.97
N PHE A 279 44.87 -22.22 -5.80
CA PHE A 279 45.55 -21.55 -6.90
C PHE A 279 46.85 -22.29 -7.22
N LYS A 280 46.93 -22.89 -8.42
CA LYS A 280 48.05 -23.78 -8.79
C LYS A 280 48.99 -23.08 -9.77
N PRO A 281 50.31 -23.32 -9.76
CA PRO A 281 51.20 -22.82 -10.81
C PRO A 281 50.77 -23.30 -12.20
N THR A 282 50.92 -22.44 -13.21
CA THR A 282 50.56 -22.75 -14.61
C THR A 282 51.69 -22.45 -15.58
N ASN A 283 51.62 -23.08 -16.76
CA ASN A 283 52.49 -22.78 -17.90
C ASN A 283 51.83 -21.82 -18.91
N ASP A 284 50.66 -21.27 -18.58
CA ASP A 284 49.99 -20.27 -19.41
C ASP A 284 50.88 -19.02 -19.58
N PRO A 285 51.03 -18.49 -20.81
CA PRO A 285 51.94 -17.37 -21.07
C PRO A 285 51.49 -16.03 -20.47
N LYS A 286 50.23 -15.91 -20.03
CA LYS A 286 49.61 -14.68 -19.51
C LYS A 286 49.27 -14.77 -18.02
N ALA A 287 49.33 -15.94 -17.40
CA ALA A 287 49.04 -16.15 -15.98
C ALA A 287 50.19 -16.85 -15.25
N LYS A 288 50.35 -16.54 -13.95
CA LYS A 288 51.26 -17.27 -13.06
C LYS A 288 50.55 -18.43 -12.36
N LEU A 289 49.23 -18.33 -12.24
CA LEU A 289 48.38 -19.27 -11.52
C LEU A 289 47.21 -19.74 -12.40
N ASP A 290 46.70 -20.94 -12.11
CA ASP A 290 45.49 -21.53 -12.68
C ASP A 290 44.46 -21.71 -11.57
N LEU A 291 43.20 -21.41 -11.89
CA LEU A 291 42.05 -21.52 -11.01
C LEU A 291 40.88 -22.18 -11.75
N LEU A 292 40.70 -23.48 -11.52
CA LEU A 292 39.53 -24.22 -12.00
C LEU A 292 38.37 -24.08 -11.00
N TYR A 293 37.22 -23.60 -11.46
CA TYR A 293 35.99 -23.54 -10.65
C TYR A 293 34.75 -23.85 -11.48
N ASN A 294 33.95 -24.81 -11.04
CA ASN A 294 32.68 -25.13 -11.69
C ASN A 294 31.53 -24.55 -10.88
N VAL A 295 30.57 -23.94 -11.56
CA VAL A 295 29.37 -23.37 -10.95
C VAL A 295 28.20 -24.28 -11.22
N THR A 296 27.43 -24.63 -10.19
CA THR A 296 26.21 -25.41 -10.35
C THR A 296 25.00 -24.54 -10.01
N LEU A 297 24.14 -24.29 -11.00
CA LEU A 297 22.92 -23.51 -10.84
C LEU A 297 21.69 -24.39 -10.66
N ALA A 298 20.78 -23.96 -9.80
CA ALA A 298 19.47 -24.59 -9.64
C ALA A 298 18.46 -23.98 -10.63
N PRO A 299 17.68 -24.77 -11.38
CA PRO A 299 16.64 -24.25 -12.26
C PRO A 299 15.57 -23.44 -11.50
N THR A 300 15.15 -22.29 -12.04
CA THR A 300 13.93 -21.59 -11.59
C THR A 300 12.72 -22.35 -12.10
N GLY A 301 12.00 -23.06 -11.23
CA GLY A 301 10.79 -23.74 -11.72
C GLY A 301 10.21 -24.89 -10.92
N LYS A 302 10.82 -25.38 -9.84
CA LYS A 302 10.08 -26.23 -8.87
C LYS A 302 9.27 -25.39 -7.86
N LYS A 303 8.53 -24.42 -8.40
CA LYS A 303 7.07 -24.23 -8.31
C LYS A 303 6.65 -23.33 -9.49
N THR A 304 6.58 -23.95 -10.66
CA THR A 304 5.88 -23.56 -11.92
C THR A 304 5.99 -22.10 -12.40
N GLY A 305 6.88 -21.85 -13.37
CA GLY A 305 6.94 -20.65 -14.22
C GLY A 305 6.64 -20.95 -15.69
N ARG A 306 6.32 -19.88 -16.45
CA ARG A 306 5.66 -19.77 -17.77
C ARG A 306 6.32 -20.53 -18.94
N LEU A 307 5.51 -20.99 -19.91
CA LEU A 307 5.96 -21.66 -21.15
C LEU A 307 5.99 -20.66 -22.34
N GLU A 308 7.04 -20.71 -23.16
CA GLU A 308 7.16 -19.91 -24.38
C GLU A 308 6.13 -20.30 -25.46
N GLY A 309 5.48 -19.30 -26.06
CA GLY A 309 4.56 -19.46 -27.19
C GLY A 309 3.06 -19.42 -26.89
N ILE A 310 2.64 -18.85 -25.75
CA ILE A 310 1.22 -18.63 -25.39
C ILE A 310 0.80 -17.19 -25.75
N PRO A 311 -0.37 -16.99 -26.42
CA PRO A 311 -0.92 -15.66 -26.74
C PRO A 311 -1.07 -14.74 -25.51
N ARG A 312 -1.06 -13.41 -25.70
CA ARG A 312 -1.22 -12.42 -24.61
C ARG A 312 -2.54 -11.66 -24.72
N LEU A 313 -3.31 -11.60 -23.62
CA LEU A 313 -4.40 -10.63 -23.48
C LEU A 313 -3.82 -9.19 -23.51
N PRO A 314 -4.30 -8.29 -24.38
CA PRO A 314 -3.89 -6.90 -24.33
C PRO A 314 -4.36 -6.27 -23.01
N ASN A 315 -3.54 -5.40 -22.41
CA ASN A 315 -3.98 -4.51 -21.33
C ASN A 315 -4.93 -3.47 -21.92
N SER A 316 -6.19 -3.83 -22.17
CA SER A 316 -7.22 -2.90 -22.62
C SER A 316 -8.56 -3.17 -21.93
N HIS A 317 -9.32 -2.08 -21.77
CA HIS A 317 -10.49 -1.88 -20.92
C HIS A 317 -11.45 -3.09 -20.77
N PRO A 318 -11.97 -3.35 -19.56
CA PRO A 318 -13.11 -4.26 -19.41
C PRO A 318 -14.31 -3.69 -20.18
N ARG A 319 -14.87 -4.47 -21.12
CA ARG A 319 -16.19 -4.14 -21.68
C ARG A 319 -17.23 -4.27 -20.58
N LEU A 320 -17.96 -3.19 -20.34
CA LEU A 320 -19.17 -3.20 -19.51
C LEU A 320 -20.25 -4.02 -20.22
N PHE A 321 -20.59 -5.18 -19.68
CA PHE A 321 -21.87 -5.81 -20.02
C PHE A 321 -23.00 -5.02 -19.35
N THR A 322 -23.70 -4.20 -20.13
CA THR A 322 -25.00 -3.65 -19.72
C THR A 322 -26.01 -4.79 -19.73
N THR A 323 -26.37 -5.33 -18.55
CA THR A 323 -27.41 -6.35 -18.44
C THR A 323 -28.77 -5.69 -18.21
N SER A 324 -29.47 -5.35 -19.30
CA SER A 324 -30.92 -5.24 -19.28
C SER A 324 -31.51 -6.61 -19.67
N SER A 325 -31.74 -7.49 -18.69
CA SER A 325 -32.78 -8.54 -18.72
C SER A 325 -32.66 -9.45 -17.50
N THR A 326 -33.81 -9.84 -16.96
CA THR A 326 -33.97 -10.84 -15.91
C THR A 326 -33.41 -12.19 -16.36
N PHE A 327 -32.26 -12.61 -15.81
CA PHE A 327 -31.72 -13.94 -16.07
C PHE A 327 -32.38 -15.00 -15.17
N SER A 328 -32.80 -16.11 -15.78
CA SER A 328 -33.23 -17.33 -15.08
C SER A 328 -32.18 -18.42 -15.28
N MET A 329 -31.63 -18.94 -14.18
CA MET A 329 -30.67 -20.05 -14.21
C MET A 329 -31.42 -21.36 -14.50
N ARG A 330 -30.99 -22.12 -15.53
CA ARG A 330 -31.38 -23.52 -15.72
C ARG A 330 -30.12 -24.37 -15.85
N VAL A 331 -30.03 -25.42 -15.06
CA VAL A 331 -28.97 -26.44 -15.21
C VAL A 331 -29.62 -27.81 -15.41
N PRO A 332 -29.38 -28.50 -16.54
CA PRO A 332 -30.07 -29.74 -16.88
C PRO A 332 -29.23 -30.94 -16.43
N TYR A 333 -29.37 -31.36 -15.17
CA TYR A 333 -28.66 -32.55 -14.65
C TYR A 333 -29.54 -33.78 -14.41
N ALA A 334 -30.80 -33.77 -14.85
CA ALA A 334 -31.63 -34.96 -14.79
C ALA A 334 -32.66 -34.94 -15.94
N PRO A 335 -32.96 -36.10 -16.56
CA PRO A 335 -33.94 -36.21 -17.63
C PRO A 335 -35.31 -35.66 -17.21
N SER A 336 -36.07 -35.17 -18.18
CA SER A 336 -37.40 -34.58 -17.97
C SER A 336 -38.42 -35.57 -17.41
N GLU A 337 -38.20 -36.87 -17.66
CA GLU A 337 -39.06 -37.94 -17.18
C GLU A 337 -38.33 -38.82 -16.15
N PRO A 338 -39.02 -39.26 -15.08
CA PRO A 338 -38.44 -40.15 -14.09
C PRO A 338 -38.16 -41.53 -14.71
N PRO A 339 -36.99 -42.15 -14.43
CA PRO A 339 -36.64 -43.47 -14.98
C PRO A 339 -37.43 -44.63 -14.34
N SER A 340 -38.15 -44.35 -13.24
CA SER A 340 -39.09 -45.30 -12.64
C SER A 340 -40.18 -44.56 -11.87
N GLU A 341 -41.26 -45.29 -11.63
CA GLU A 341 -42.48 -44.78 -10.99
C GLU A 341 -42.27 -44.41 -9.51
N GLU A 342 -41.29 -45.04 -8.87
CA GLU A 342 -40.83 -44.78 -7.51
C GLU A 342 -39.94 -43.53 -7.41
N ALA A 343 -39.23 -43.17 -8.49
CA ALA A 343 -38.39 -41.98 -8.55
C ALA A 343 -39.18 -40.70 -8.84
N ARG A 344 -40.42 -40.81 -9.31
CA ARG A 344 -41.27 -39.67 -9.70
C ARG A 344 -41.45 -38.59 -8.63
N PRO A 345 -41.65 -38.87 -7.33
CA PRO A 345 -41.72 -37.82 -6.30
C PRO A 345 -40.40 -37.07 -6.11
N ILE A 346 -39.27 -37.67 -6.45
CA ILE A 346 -37.95 -37.03 -6.43
C ILE A 346 -37.82 -36.12 -7.65
N TYR A 347 -38.20 -36.61 -8.83
CA TYR A 347 -38.17 -35.85 -10.09
C TYR A 347 -39.16 -34.68 -10.12
N GLU A 348 -40.34 -34.83 -9.50
CA GLU A 348 -41.31 -33.74 -9.32
C GLU A 348 -40.74 -32.64 -8.41
N ARG A 349 -40.08 -33.01 -7.30
CA ARG A 349 -39.37 -32.02 -6.44
C ARG A 349 -38.20 -31.35 -7.14
N ILE A 350 -37.49 -32.08 -8.01
CA ILE A 350 -36.44 -31.51 -8.86
C ILE A 350 -37.05 -30.54 -9.88
N ALA A 351 -38.19 -30.87 -10.50
CA ALA A 351 -38.92 -30.00 -11.43
C ALA A 351 -39.48 -28.75 -10.74
N GLU A 352 -39.96 -28.86 -9.50
CA GLU A 352 -40.42 -27.75 -8.67
C GLU A 352 -39.27 -26.77 -8.36
N ARG A 353 -38.09 -27.30 -8.00
CA ARG A 353 -36.86 -26.52 -7.76
C ARG A 353 -36.27 -25.89 -9.03
N ARG A 354 -36.65 -26.38 -10.22
CA ARG A 354 -36.26 -25.85 -11.55
C ARG A 354 -37.16 -24.70 -12.02
N LYS A 355 -38.23 -24.34 -11.30
CA LYS A 355 -39.04 -23.16 -11.62
C LYS A 355 -38.16 -21.90 -11.51
N PRO A 356 -38.23 -20.95 -12.47
CA PRO A 356 -37.43 -19.73 -12.41
C PRO A 356 -37.69 -18.97 -11.12
N ARG A 357 -36.65 -18.67 -10.34
CA ARG A 357 -36.72 -17.76 -9.20
C ARG A 357 -35.62 -16.71 -9.28
N PRO A 358 -35.89 -15.45 -8.95
CA PRO A 358 -34.85 -14.43 -8.83
C PRO A 358 -33.85 -14.81 -7.72
N LEU A 359 -32.58 -14.45 -7.90
CA LEU A 359 -31.55 -14.60 -6.87
C LEU A 359 -31.95 -13.81 -5.63
N ILE A 360 -31.94 -14.45 -4.46
CA ILE A 360 -32.31 -13.79 -3.20
C ILE A 360 -31.06 -13.23 -2.50
N PRO A 361 -31.19 -12.22 -1.62
CA PRO A 361 -30.07 -11.59 -0.93
C PRO A 361 -29.16 -12.55 -0.15
N LEU A 362 -29.67 -13.72 0.26
CA LEU A 362 -28.86 -14.78 0.89
C LEU A 362 -27.89 -15.45 -0.11
N ASP A 363 -28.30 -15.61 -1.37
CA ASP A 363 -27.45 -16.14 -2.45
C ASP A 363 -26.31 -15.14 -2.76
N LEU A 364 -26.60 -13.84 -2.67
CA LEU A 364 -25.61 -12.76 -2.83
C LEU A 364 -24.73 -12.59 -1.57
N ALA A 365 -25.28 -12.81 -0.37
CA ALA A 365 -24.55 -12.68 0.89
C ALA A 365 -23.56 -13.84 1.12
N LEU A 366 -23.87 -15.05 0.66
CA LEU A 366 -22.96 -16.18 0.69
C LEU A 366 -21.72 -15.92 -0.19
N LEU A 367 -21.86 -15.18 -1.29
CA LEU A 367 -20.77 -14.82 -2.20
C LEU A 367 -19.85 -13.70 -1.69
N HIS A 368 -20.13 -13.10 -0.53
CA HIS A 368 -19.35 -12.00 0.05
C HIS A 368 -18.77 -12.30 1.46
N ASN A 369 -18.80 -13.56 1.89
CA ASN A 369 -18.26 -13.99 3.18
C ASN A 369 -16.82 -14.53 3.04
N PRO A 370 -15.82 -14.02 3.79
CA PRO A 370 -14.43 -14.48 3.72
C PRO A 370 -14.25 -15.98 3.95
N SER A 371 -15.03 -16.60 4.85
CA SER A 371 -14.98 -18.06 5.06
C SER A 371 -15.57 -18.85 3.89
N VAL A 372 -16.49 -18.24 3.13
CA VAL A 372 -16.97 -18.81 1.88
C VAL A 372 -15.95 -18.59 0.77
N ALA A 373 -15.18 -17.49 0.75
CA ALA A 373 -14.10 -17.30 -0.21
C ALA A 373 -12.96 -18.33 -0.01
N ASP A 374 -12.58 -18.64 1.23
CA ASP A 374 -11.61 -19.71 1.52
C ASP A 374 -12.20 -21.10 1.19
N GLY A 375 -13.48 -21.32 1.48
CA GLY A 375 -14.22 -22.52 1.07
C GLY A 375 -14.37 -22.63 -0.45
N TRP A 376 -14.50 -21.50 -1.15
CA TRP A 376 -14.64 -21.39 -2.60
C TRP A 376 -13.30 -21.62 -3.30
N ASN A 377 -12.21 -21.07 -2.77
CA ASN A 377 -10.85 -21.37 -3.23
C ASN A 377 -10.48 -22.84 -2.99
N SER A 378 -10.91 -23.40 -1.85
CA SER A 378 -10.78 -24.85 -1.58
C SER A 378 -11.64 -25.69 -2.51
N PHE A 379 -12.84 -25.23 -2.86
CA PHE A 379 -13.75 -25.86 -3.80
C PHE A 379 -13.24 -25.80 -5.25
N ILE A 380 -12.73 -24.65 -5.70
CA ILE A 380 -12.02 -24.47 -6.98
C ILE A 380 -10.78 -25.38 -7.01
N GLY A 381 -10.01 -25.42 -5.93
CA GLY A 381 -8.87 -26.31 -5.78
C GLY A 381 -9.27 -27.79 -5.87
N ALA A 382 -10.40 -28.17 -5.25
CA ALA A 382 -10.94 -29.53 -5.32
C ALA A 382 -11.48 -29.88 -6.72
N ILE A 383 -12.23 -28.98 -7.36
CA ILE A 383 -12.69 -29.15 -8.76
C ILE A 383 -11.49 -29.29 -9.70
N ARG A 384 -10.43 -28.50 -9.50
CA ARG A 384 -9.24 -28.58 -10.33
C ARG A 384 -8.46 -29.88 -10.13
N THR A 385 -8.34 -30.36 -8.89
CA THR A 385 -7.42 -31.48 -8.55
C THR A 385 -8.10 -32.84 -8.39
N LYS A 386 -9.43 -32.91 -8.26
CA LYS A 386 -10.18 -34.15 -7.96
C LYS A 386 -11.27 -34.49 -8.97
N THR A 387 -11.19 -33.95 -10.18
CA THR A 387 -12.10 -34.30 -11.28
C THR A 387 -11.54 -35.43 -12.14
N SER A 388 -12.44 -36.15 -12.79
CA SER A 388 -12.16 -37.20 -13.77
C SER A 388 -12.15 -36.69 -15.22
N VAL A 389 -12.44 -35.40 -15.46
CA VAL A 389 -12.32 -34.77 -16.79
C VAL A 389 -10.85 -34.80 -17.24
N PRO A 390 -10.54 -35.20 -18.49
CA PRO A 390 -9.19 -35.14 -19.03
C PRO A 390 -8.55 -33.76 -18.82
N GLU A 391 -7.32 -33.74 -18.31
CA GLU A 391 -6.66 -32.52 -17.85
C GLU A 391 -6.54 -31.46 -18.95
N GLY A 392 -6.19 -31.86 -20.17
CA GLY A 392 -6.12 -30.94 -21.32
C GLY A 392 -7.45 -30.23 -21.61
N LEU A 393 -8.56 -30.98 -21.64
CA LEU A 393 -9.89 -30.43 -21.91
C LEU A 393 -10.38 -29.51 -20.79
N LYS A 394 -10.13 -29.87 -19.53
CA LYS A 394 -10.48 -29.06 -18.37
C LYS A 394 -9.73 -27.72 -18.35
N GLU A 395 -8.41 -27.76 -18.54
CA GLU A 395 -7.56 -26.57 -18.54
C GLU A 395 -7.84 -25.69 -19.78
N LEU A 396 -8.20 -26.28 -20.92
CA LEU A 396 -8.67 -25.56 -22.12
C LEU A 396 -9.99 -24.81 -21.85
N ALA A 397 -10.95 -25.44 -21.15
CA ALA A 397 -12.20 -24.79 -20.77
C ALA A 397 -11.97 -23.60 -19.82
N ILE A 398 -11.11 -23.76 -18.80
CA ILE A 398 -10.76 -22.67 -17.87
C ILE A 398 -10.08 -21.52 -18.62
N SER A 399 -9.14 -21.85 -19.52
CA SER A 399 -8.46 -20.86 -20.36
C SER A 399 -9.45 -20.08 -21.22
N ARG A 400 -10.46 -20.74 -21.81
CA ARG A 400 -11.49 -20.05 -22.59
C ARG A 400 -12.38 -19.15 -21.72
N VAL A 401 -12.77 -19.57 -20.51
CA VAL A 401 -13.47 -18.70 -19.53
C VAL A 401 -12.66 -17.43 -19.25
N ALA A 402 -11.34 -17.56 -19.11
CA ALA A 402 -10.45 -16.44 -18.86
C ALA A 402 -10.42 -15.45 -20.04
N VAL A 403 -10.38 -15.95 -21.28
CA VAL A 403 -10.47 -15.10 -22.49
C VAL A 403 -11.80 -14.36 -22.54
N LEU A 404 -12.92 -15.06 -22.34
CA LEU A 404 -14.27 -14.50 -22.44
C LEU A 404 -14.56 -13.45 -21.36
N ASN A 405 -13.96 -13.58 -20.18
CA ASN A 405 -14.13 -12.65 -19.07
C ASN A 405 -12.96 -11.65 -18.94
N HIS A 406 -11.98 -11.65 -19.85
CA HIS A 406 -10.77 -10.82 -19.79
C HIS A 406 -9.92 -11.01 -18.50
N ALA A 407 -9.86 -12.23 -17.97
CA ALA A 407 -9.11 -12.56 -16.75
C ALA A 407 -7.66 -12.93 -17.08
N VAL A 408 -6.78 -11.92 -17.16
CA VAL A 408 -5.36 -12.05 -17.56
C VAL A 408 -4.60 -13.09 -16.74
N HIS A 409 -4.78 -13.09 -15.42
CA HIS A 409 -4.08 -14.03 -14.53
C HIS A 409 -4.54 -15.48 -14.71
N GLU A 410 -5.83 -15.71 -14.91
CA GLU A 410 -6.37 -17.06 -15.13
C GLU A 410 -5.88 -17.61 -16.48
N TRP A 411 -5.80 -16.77 -17.51
CA TRP A 411 -5.25 -17.15 -18.81
C TRP A 411 -3.77 -17.57 -18.71
N ASP A 412 -2.95 -16.73 -18.07
CA ASP A 412 -1.50 -16.96 -17.96
C ASP A 412 -1.15 -18.26 -17.21
N VAL A 413 -2.00 -18.67 -16.27
CA VAL A 413 -1.83 -19.90 -15.50
C VAL A 413 -2.39 -21.11 -16.27
N HIS A 414 -3.63 -21.02 -16.73
CA HIS A 414 -4.35 -22.19 -17.23
C HIS A 414 -3.99 -22.55 -18.67
N ALA A 415 -3.61 -21.59 -19.51
CA ALA A 415 -3.13 -21.89 -20.86
C ALA A 415 -1.81 -22.68 -20.84
N ALA A 416 -0.94 -22.41 -19.86
CA ALA A 416 0.30 -23.15 -19.66
C ALA A 416 0.04 -24.59 -19.16
N LEU A 417 -0.98 -24.78 -18.32
CA LEU A 417 -1.39 -26.10 -17.85
C LEU A 417 -2.05 -26.92 -18.97
N ALA A 418 -2.88 -26.29 -19.79
CA ALA A 418 -3.48 -26.92 -20.97
C ALA A 418 -2.40 -27.40 -21.96
N LEU A 419 -1.40 -26.55 -22.24
CA LEU A 419 -0.26 -26.91 -23.10
C LEU A 419 0.53 -28.10 -22.54
N LYS A 420 0.80 -28.10 -21.22
CA LYS A 420 1.49 -29.21 -20.55
C LYS A 420 0.68 -30.51 -20.59
N ALA A 421 -0.64 -30.41 -20.57
CA ALA A 421 -1.56 -31.55 -20.63
C ALA A 421 -1.86 -32.05 -22.06
N GLY A 422 -1.15 -31.53 -23.08
CA GLY A 422 -1.19 -32.04 -24.45
C GLY A 422 -2.05 -31.25 -25.43
N VAL A 423 -2.64 -30.12 -25.01
CA VAL A 423 -3.37 -29.21 -25.91
C VAL A 423 -2.36 -28.48 -26.82
N SER A 424 -2.62 -28.44 -28.12
CA SER A 424 -1.70 -27.82 -29.08
C SER A 424 -1.63 -26.30 -28.91
N LYS A 425 -0.51 -25.70 -29.35
CA LYS A 425 -0.36 -24.23 -29.34
C LYS A 425 -1.37 -23.58 -30.28
N GLU A 426 -1.67 -24.25 -31.39
CA GLU A 426 -2.63 -23.84 -32.40
C GLU A 426 -4.07 -23.85 -31.84
N THR A 427 -4.42 -24.85 -31.04
CA THR A 427 -5.69 -24.92 -30.30
C THR A 427 -5.81 -23.77 -29.29
N LEU A 428 -4.75 -23.47 -28.53
CA LEU A 428 -4.76 -22.35 -27.58
C LEU A 428 -4.81 -21.00 -28.29
N GLN A 429 -4.15 -20.86 -29.43
CA GLN A 429 -4.25 -19.67 -30.29
C GLN A 429 -5.69 -19.50 -30.79
N ALA A 430 -6.33 -20.56 -31.29
CA ALA A 430 -7.73 -20.52 -31.73
C ALA A 430 -8.67 -20.17 -30.56
N ALA A 431 -8.50 -20.79 -29.40
CA ALA A 431 -9.25 -20.48 -28.18
C ALA A 431 -9.06 -19.04 -27.70
N PHE A 432 -7.95 -18.41 -28.05
CA PHE A 432 -7.64 -17.02 -27.73
C PHE A 432 -8.22 -16.02 -28.74
N GLU A 433 -8.02 -16.30 -30.04
CA GLU A 433 -8.30 -15.37 -31.13
C GLU A 433 -9.74 -15.42 -31.63
N SER A 434 -10.44 -16.55 -31.49
CA SER A 434 -11.80 -16.71 -32.01
C SER A 434 -12.78 -15.72 -31.33
N PRO A 435 -13.25 -14.68 -32.05
CA PRO A 435 -14.07 -13.63 -31.47
C PRO A 435 -15.50 -14.14 -31.25
N VAL A 436 -16.09 -13.82 -30.09
CA VAL A 436 -17.53 -14.02 -29.91
C VAL A 436 -18.26 -12.74 -30.32
N ASN A 437 -18.90 -12.78 -31.48
CA ASN A 437 -19.64 -11.64 -32.04
C ASN A 437 -20.95 -11.39 -31.27
N GLY A 438 -20.87 -10.69 -30.15
CA GLY A 438 -22.06 -10.28 -29.39
C GLY A 438 -22.85 -11.46 -28.81
N ARG A 439 -24.19 -11.36 -28.80
CA ARG A 439 -25.08 -12.37 -28.21
C ARG A 439 -25.31 -13.61 -29.09
N ASP A 440 -24.70 -13.69 -30.27
CA ASP A 440 -24.92 -14.79 -31.23
C ASP A 440 -23.80 -15.83 -31.12
N TRP A 441 -23.82 -16.61 -30.04
CA TRP A 441 -22.86 -17.68 -29.72
C TRP A 441 -22.97 -18.90 -30.64
N LYS A 442 -23.99 -18.96 -31.52
CA LYS A 442 -24.35 -20.15 -32.31
C LYS A 442 -23.43 -20.43 -33.50
N ARG A 443 -22.44 -19.58 -33.79
CA ARG A 443 -21.62 -19.68 -35.01
C ARG A 443 -20.18 -19.21 -34.82
N ASN A 444 -19.49 -19.70 -33.79
CA ASN A 444 -18.03 -19.63 -33.81
C ASN A 444 -17.51 -20.71 -34.77
N ASP A 445 -17.04 -20.27 -35.94
CA ASP A 445 -16.31 -21.13 -36.87
C ASP A 445 -14.88 -21.29 -36.34
N TRP A 446 -14.62 -22.45 -35.76
CA TRP A 446 -13.35 -22.79 -35.13
C TRP A 446 -12.26 -23.23 -36.13
N GLY A 447 -12.53 -23.15 -37.44
CA GLY A 447 -11.62 -23.56 -38.50
C GLY A 447 -11.55 -25.08 -38.68
N THR A 448 -11.45 -25.54 -39.93
CA THR A 448 -11.35 -26.97 -40.24
C THR A 448 -9.91 -27.47 -40.09
N GLY A 449 -9.69 -28.44 -39.20
CA GLY A 449 -8.43 -29.20 -39.10
C GLY A 449 -7.43 -28.71 -38.05
N ILE A 450 -7.78 -27.72 -37.22
CA ILE A 450 -6.91 -27.18 -36.15
C ILE A 450 -7.21 -27.81 -34.79
N LEU A 451 -8.49 -28.06 -34.49
CA LEU A 451 -8.98 -28.57 -33.20
C LEU A 451 -9.41 -30.04 -33.31
N GLY A 452 -9.17 -30.80 -32.24
CA GLY A 452 -9.83 -32.09 -32.03
C GLY A 452 -11.35 -31.94 -31.89
N GLU A 453 -12.12 -32.99 -32.23
CA GLU A 453 -13.59 -32.96 -32.10
C GLU A 453 -14.06 -32.79 -30.63
N ASP A 454 -13.26 -33.30 -29.69
CA ASP A 454 -13.44 -33.19 -28.25
C ASP A 454 -13.11 -31.77 -27.72
N GLU A 455 -11.98 -31.20 -28.15
CA GLU A 455 -11.59 -29.81 -27.83
C GLU A 455 -12.64 -28.81 -28.32
N LYS A 456 -13.15 -29.03 -29.55
CA LYS A 456 -14.21 -28.21 -30.13
C LYS A 456 -15.51 -28.32 -29.35
N ALA A 457 -15.91 -29.52 -28.94
CA ALA A 457 -17.11 -29.71 -28.13
C ALA A 457 -17.02 -28.97 -26.78
N VAL A 458 -15.85 -29.00 -26.14
CA VAL A 458 -15.58 -28.32 -24.86
C VAL A 458 -15.58 -26.80 -24.99
N LEU A 459 -14.97 -26.25 -26.04
CA LEU A 459 -14.96 -24.80 -26.28
C LEU A 459 -16.36 -24.25 -26.59
N VAL A 460 -17.14 -24.95 -27.43
CA VAL A 460 -18.53 -24.57 -27.73
C VAL A 460 -19.40 -24.63 -26.48
N TYR A 461 -19.25 -25.69 -25.67
CA TYR A 461 -19.94 -25.82 -24.38
C TYR A 461 -19.57 -24.67 -23.43
N THR A 462 -18.29 -24.31 -23.36
CA THR A 462 -17.76 -23.25 -22.49
C THR A 462 -18.26 -21.86 -22.90
N ASP A 463 -18.26 -21.55 -24.20
CA ASP A 463 -18.79 -20.29 -24.73
C ASP A 463 -20.28 -20.13 -24.42
N GLN A 464 -21.07 -21.19 -24.66
CA GLN A 464 -22.51 -21.21 -24.37
C GLN A 464 -22.80 -21.01 -22.88
N MET A 465 -22.07 -21.69 -22.01
CA MET A 465 -22.30 -21.57 -20.58
C MET A 465 -21.81 -20.23 -20.00
N THR A 466 -20.71 -19.68 -20.52
CA THR A 466 -20.11 -18.43 -20.04
C THR A 466 -20.87 -17.19 -20.49
N ILE A 467 -21.36 -17.19 -21.73
CA ILE A 467 -22.00 -16.02 -22.36
C ILE A 467 -23.52 -16.13 -22.29
N GLY A 468 -24.07 -17.29 -22.64
CA GLY A 468 -25.51 -17.52 -22.75
C GLY A 468 -26.16 -18.06 -21.47
N VAL A 469 -25.38 -18.65 -20.56
CA VAL A 469 -25.87 -19.36 -19.34
C VAL A 469 -26.92 -20.44 -19.68
N GLN A 470 -26.90 -20.92 -20.93
CA GLN A 470 -27.76 -21.97 -21.47
C GLN A 470 -26.93 -22.76 -22.47
N VAL A 471 -27.04 -24.09 -22.42
CA VAL A 471 -26.39 -25.00 -23.37
C VAL A 471 -27.46 -25.73 -24.16
N GLU A 472 -27.29 -25.83 -25.48
CA GLU A 472 -28.19 -26.59 -26.36
C GLU A 472 -28.01 -28.10 -26.22
N ASP A 473 -29.12 -28.85 -26.39
CA ASP A 473 -29.12 -30.31 -26.29
C ASP A 473 -28.11 -30.95 -27.26
N GLU A 474 -28.01 -30.42 -28.48
CA GLU A 474 -27.03 -30.87 -29.48
C GLU A 474 -25.57 -30.69 -29.03
N THR A 475 -25.29 -29.63 -28.24
CA THR A 475 -23.95 -29.37 -27.68
C THR A 475 -23.65 -30.33 -26.53
N VAL A 476 -24.66 -30.66 -25.72
CA VAL A 476 -24.54 -31.69 -24.67
C VAL A 476 -24.31 -33.07 -25.29
N GLU A 477 -25.06 -33.44 -26.33
CA GLU A 477 -24.89 -34.72 -27.03
C GLU A 477 -23.54 -34.81 -27.74
N ALA A 478 -23.01 -33.71 -28.28
CA ALA A 478 -21.66 -33.66 -28.83
C ALA A 478 -20.58 -33.89 -27.75
N LEU A 479 -20.73 -33.27 -26.58
CA LEU A 479 -19.82 -33.44 -25.45
C LEU A 479 -19.86 -34.88 -24.90
N LYS A 480 -21.05 -35.52 -24.88
CA LYS A 480 -21.26 -36.90 -24.40
C LYS A 480 -20.63 -37.99 -25.28
N LYS A 481 -20.18 -37.65 -26.49
CA LYS A 481 -19.37 -38.57 -27.31
C LYS A 481 -17.98 -38.80 -26.73
N PHE A 482 -17.49 -37.86 -25.90
CA PHE A 482 -16.12 -37.84 -25.38
C PHE A 482 -16.06 -37.86 -23.85
N LEU A 483 -17.09 -37.35 -23.16
CA LEU A 483 -17.18 -37.31 -21.71
C LEU A 483 -18.40 -38.10 -21.23
N ASP A 484 -18.25 -38.90 -20.18
CA ASP A 484 -19.40 -39.53 -19.53
C ASP A 484 -20.24 -38.51 -18.75
N ASP A 485 -21.44 -38.91 -18.29
CA ASP A 485 -22.35 -38.01 -17.58
C ASP A 485 -21.71 -37.37 -16.33
N LYS A 486 -20.80 -38.07 -15.65
CA LYS A 486 -20.11 -37.56 -14.47
C LYS A 486 -19.08 -36.49 -14.88
N GLN A 487 -18.30 -36.75 -15.91
CA GLN A 487 -17.32 -35.80 -16.45
C GLN A 487 -17.98 -34.55 -17.03
N VAL A 488 -19.17 -34.68 -17.65
CA VAL A 488 -19.95 -33.52 -18.07
C VAL A 488 -20.32 -32.66 -16.85
N VAL A 489 -20.82 -33.26 -15.76
CA VAL A 489 -21.14 -32.53 -14.51
C VAL A 489 -19.92 -31.81 -13.94
N GLU A 490 -18.78 -32.49 -13.92
CA GLU A 490 -17.51 -31.95 -13.43
C GLU A 490 -16.99 -30.79 -14.28
N LEU A 491 -17.10 -30.88 -15.61
CA LEU A 491 -16.75 -29.80 -16.53
C LEU A 491 -17.67 -28.59 -16.34
N THR A 492 -18.99 -28.81 -16.22
CA THR A 492 -19.95 -27.74 -15.95
C THR A 492 -19.69 -27.09 -14.58
N ALA A 493 -19.36 -27.86 -13.53
CA ALA A 493 -18.99 -27.29 -12.25
C ALA A 493 -17.72 -26.43 -12.37
N THR A 494 -16.75 -26.87 -13.17
CA THR A 494 -15.51 -26.14 -13.46
C THR A 494 -15.80 -24.80 -14.14
N VAL A 495 -16.50 -24.80 -15.28
CA VAL A 495 -16.78 -23.59 -16.04
C VAL A 495 -17.65 -22.61 -15.25
N ALA A 496 -18.63 -23.09 -14.47
CA ALA A 496 -19.45 -22.25 -13.62
C ALA A 496 -18.65 -21.59 -12.48
N ALA A 497 -17.73 -22.34 -11.87
CA ALA A 497 -16.95 -21.85 -10.74
C ALA A 497 -15.95 -20.75 -11.16
N TYR A 498 -15.29 -20.90 -12.31
CA TYR A 498 -14.37 -19.89 -12.86
C TYR A 498 -15.09 -18.68 -13.47
N ASN A 499 -16.35 -18.81 -13.89
CA ASN A 499 -17.17 -17.67 -14.28
C ASN A 499 -17.53 -16.75 -13.09
N ALA A 500 -17.72 -17.33 -11.91
CA ALA A 500 -18.02 -16.56 -10.70
C ALA A 500 -16.81 -15.76 -10.20
N THR A 501 -15.59 -16.29 -10.34
CA THR A 501 -14.36 -15.62 -9.91
C THR A 501 -13.99 -14.45 -10.82
N ALA A 502 -14.06 -14.62 -12.14
CA ALA A 502 -13.65 -13.59 -13.11
C ALA A 502 -14.58 -12.36 -13.14
N ARG A 503 -15.88 -12.51 -12.87
CA ARG A 503 -16.85 -11.40 -12.87
C ARG A 503 -16.83 -10.51 -11.62
N LEU A 504 -16.31 -11.00 -10.49
CA LEU A 504 -16.26 -10.26 -9.22
C LEU A 504 -15.23 -9.12 -9.20
N ALA A 505 -14.24 -9.14 -10.11
CA ALA A 505 -13.21 -8.11 -10.20
C ALA A 505 -13.71 -6.79 -10.85
N ALA A 506 -14.83 -6.80 -11.57
CA ALA A 506 -15.18 -5.73 -12.52
C ALA A 506 -16.31 -4.77 -12.09
N ILE A 507 -16.98 -4.93 -10.95
CA ILE A 507 -18.15 -4.09 -10.60
C ILE A 507 -18.07 -3.56 -9.17
N ARG A 508 -17.63 -2.31 -9.02
CA ARG A 508 -18.01 -1.44 -7.89
C ARG A 508 -18.82 -0.28 -8.45
N HIS A 509 -20.05 -0.09 -7.97
CA HIS A 509 -20.86 1.08 -8.31
C HIS A 509 -20.16 2.35 -7.81
N ALA A 510 -19.58 3.14 -8.72
CA ALA A 510 -18.99 4.43 -8.41
C ALA A 510 -20.11 5.47 -8.20
N SER A 511 -20.13 6.10 -7.02
CA SER A 511 -20.72 7.44 -6.90
C SER A 511 -19.85 8.38 -7.72
N THR A 512 -20.42 9.21 -8.60
CA THR A 512 -19.67 10.34 -9.15
C THR A 512 -19.29 11.23 -7.96
N LYS A 513 -18.00 11.50 -7.77
CA LYS A 513 -17.49 12.34 -6.66
C LYS A 513 -17.57 13.83 -6.97
N HIS A 514 -18.22 14.16 -8.09
CA HIS A 514 -18.27 15.45 -8.74
C HIS A 514 -19.70 15.75 -9.21
N PRO A 515 -20.02 17.04 -9.40
CA PRO A 515 -21.27 17.52 -10.00
C PRO A 515 -21.65 16.87 -11.32
N THR A 516 -22.94 16.96 -11.64
CA THR A 516 -23.44 16.56 -12.98
C THR A 516 -22.81 17.44 -14.06
N ASN A 517 -22.26 16.83 -15.12
CA ASN A 517 -21.53 17.52 -16.21
C ASN A 517 -20.26 18.27 -15.77
N PHE A 518 -19.64 17.86 -14.66
CA PHE A 518 -18.40 18.47 -14.19
C PHE A 518 -17.30 18.46 -15.25
N SER A 519 -16.61 19.60 -15.39
CA SER A 519 -15.35 19.72 -16.11
C SER A 519 -14.29 20.21 -15.13
N PRO A 520 -13.08 19.62 -15.12
CA PRO A 520 -11.98 20.14 -14.32
C PRO A 520 -11.71 21.62 -14.67
N PRO A 521 -11.45 22.49 -13.66
CA PRO A 521 -11.13 23.88 -13.90
C PRO A 521 -9.78 24.01 -14.61
N SER A 522 -9.65 25.00 -15.50
CA SER A 522 -8.37 25.35 -16.11
C SER A 522 -7.46 26.08 -15.12
N GLN A 523 -6.17 26.17 -15.42
CA GLN A 523 -5.25 26.95 -14.60
C GLN A 523 -5.66 28.43 -14.52
N SER A 524 -6.19 28.99 -15.61
CA SER A 524 -6.69 30.37 -15.64
C SER A 524 -7.84 30.58 -14.67
N ASP A 525 -8.80 29.64 -14.63
CA ASP A 525 -9.95 29.70 -13.72
C ASP A 525 -9.49 29.67 -12.26
N LEU A 526 -8.51 28.83 -11.95
CA LEU A 526 -7.94 28.72 -10.60
C LEU A 526 -7.16 29.98 -10.19
N ASP A 527 -6.43 30.61 -11.12
CA ASP A 527 -5.68 31.84 -10.86
C ASP A 527 -6.62 33.04 -10.65
N GLU A 528 -7.69 33.15 -11.45
CA GLU A 528 -8.74 34.16 -11.29
C GLU A 528 -9.47 33.99 -9.95
N LEU A 529 -9.85 32.76 -9.61
CA LEU A 529 -10.45 32.45 -8.31
C LEU A 529 -9.51 32.84 -7.16
N ARG A 530 -8.23 32.49 -7.27
CA ARG A 530 -7.23 32.80 -6.24
C ARG A 530 -7.11 34.31 -6.00
N GLU A 531 -7.09 35.11 -7.06
CA GLU A 531 -7.04 36.57 -6.91
C GLU A 531 -8.33 37.12 -6.28
N SER A 532 -9.49 36.59 -6.68
CA SER A 532 -10.79 36.94 -6.08
C SER A 532 -10.82 36.65 -4.58
N VAL A 533 -10.35 35.47 -4.15
CA VAL A 533 -10.30 35.11 -2.72
C VAL A 533 -9.29 35.97 -1.97
N ARG A 534 -8.14 36.33 -2.58
CA ARG A 534 -7.16 37.24 -1.96
C ARG A 534 -7.71 38.63 -1.73
N GLU A 535 -8.41 39.17 -2.72
CA GLU A 535 -9.05 40.49 -2.59
C GLU A 535 -10.15 40.45 -1.53
N PHE A 536 -10.98 39.41 -1.53
CA PHE A 536 -11.96 39.18 -0.47
C PHE A 536 -11.28 39.13 0.90
N ALA A 537 -10.25 38.32 1.06
CA ALA A 537 -9.56 38.14 2.34
C ALA A 537 -8.91 39.45 2.82
N ARG A 538 -8.29 40.22 1.91
CA ARG A 538 -7.73 41.55 2.21
C ARG A 538 -8.79 42.53 2.72
N ARG A 539 -9.99 42.49 2.14
CA ARG A 539 -11.10 43.40 2.47
C ARG A 539 -11.84 42.99 3.74
N GLU A 540 -12.17 41.70 3.87
CA GLU A 540 -13.09 41.19 4.89
C GLU A 540 -12.37 40.56 6.09
N ILE A 541 -11.16 40.03 5.89
CA ILE A 541 -10.35 39.36 6.92
C ILE A 541 -8.98 40.04 7.07
N PRO A 542 -8.91 41.37 7.29
CA PRO A 542 -7.66 42.02 7.63
C PRO A 542 -7.12 41.47 8.97
N GLU A 543 -5.82 41.71 9.24
CA GLU A 543 -5.16 41.22 10.47
C GLU A 543 -5.89 41.65 11.75
N GLU A 544 -6.52 42.84 11.77
CA GLU A 544 -7.33 43.28 12.91
C GLU A 544 -8.50 42.33 13.21
N VAL A 545 -9.20 41.87 12.17
CA VAL A 545 -10.31 40.92 12.30
C VAL A 545 -9.77 39.56 12.76
N ALA A 546 -8.68 39.07 12.17
CA ALA A 546 -8.06 37.81 12.55
C ALA A 546 -7.58 37.82 14.02
N ALA A 547 -6.94 38.90 14.46
CA ALA A 547 -6.44 39.06 15.82
C ALA A 547 -7.57 39.22 16.84
N LYS A 548 -8.61 40.00 16.51
CA LYS A 548 -9.81 40.13 17.35
C LYS A 548 -10.50 38.78 17.52
N THR A 549 -10.68 38.04 16.43
CA THR A 549 -11.28 36.70 16.39
C THR A 549 -10.55 35.72 17.30
N ASP A 550 -9.21 35.71 17.29
CA ASP A 550 -8.41 34.85 18.17
C ASP A 550 -8.51 35.25 19.66
N ARG A 551 -8.42 36.56 19.95
CA ARG A 551 -8.51 37.08 21.33
C ARG A 551 -9.87 36.81 21.96
N ASP A 552 -10.93 37.11 21.23
CA ASP A 552 -12.31 36.96 21.71
C ASP A 552 -12.72 35.48 21.76
N ASN A 553 -11.95 34.58 21.12
CA ASN A 553 -12.28 33.17 20.94
C ASN A 553 -13.67 33.03 20.35
N GLU A 554 -13.99 33.77 19.28
CA GLU A 554 -15.34 33.91 18.72
C GLU A 554 -15.33 34.08 17.20
N PHE A 555 -16.16 33.32 16.48
CA PHE A 555 -16.28 33.43 15.04
C PHE A 555 -17.02 34.73 14.66
N PRO A 556 -16.55 35.50 13.67
CA PRO A 556 -17.27 36.68 13.19
C PRO A 556 -18.49 36.26 12.34
N ASN A 557 -19.63 35.92 12.97
CA ASN A 557 -20.80 35.34 12.29
C ASN A 557 -21.35 36.14 11.08
N GLY A 558 -21.13 37.46 11.04
CA GLY A 558 -21.43 38.27 9.84
C GLY A 558 -20.60 37.91 8.59
N MET A 559 -19.63 37.00 8.70
CA MET A 559 -18.83 36.49 7.59
C MET A 559 -19.58 35.45 6.75
N TRP A 560 -20.54 34.71 7.32
CA TRP A 560 -21.23 33.64 6.58
C TRP A 560 -21.99 34.14 5.35
N PRO A 561 -22.84 35.19 5.44
CA PRO A 561 -23.49 35.73 4.25
C PRO A 561 -22.48 36.27 3.22
N LYS A 562 -21.36 36.85 3.68
CA LYS A 562 -20.30 37.35 2.78
C LYS A 562 -19.62 36.22 2.01
N PHE A 563 -19.38 35.08 2.66
CA PHE A 563 -18.88 33.88 1.99
C PHE A 563 -19.89 33.32 0.99
N GLY A 564 -21.18 33.35 1.32
CA GLY A 564 -22.25 32.93 0.43
C GLY A 564 -22.38 33.83 -0.80
N GLU A 565 -22.39 35.16 -0.61
CA GLU A 565 -22.40 36.16 -1.69
C GLU A 565 -21.19 36.04 -2.61
N ALA A 566 -20.02 35.67 -2.07
CA ALA A 566 -18.81 35.42 -2.84
C ALA A 566 -18.80 34.04 -3.54
N GLY A 567 -19.80 33.17 -3.27
CA GLY A 567 -19.91 31.82 -3.82
C GLY A 567 -19.00 30.77 -3.15
N PHE A 568 -18.27 31.13 -2.10
CA PHE A 568 -17.25 30.25 -1.51
C PHE A 568 -17.85 29.04 -0.78
N LEU A 569 -19.07 29.15 -0.24
CA LEU A 569 -19.68 28.05 0.54
C LEU A 569 -20.16 26.86 -0.30
N GLY A 570 -20.25 27.02 -1.63
CA GLY A 570 -20.80 26.03 -2.57
C GLY A 570 -19.84 25.57 -3.66
N ILE A 571 -18.51 25.62 -3.44
CA ILE A 571 -17.50 25.35 -4.48
C ILE A 571 -17.66 23.98 -5.15
N THR A 572 -17.97 22.93 -4.38
CA THR A 572 -18.16 21.56 -4.91
C THR A 572 -19.63 21.20 -5.18
N ALA A 573 -20.56 22.12 -4.91
CA ALA A 573 -21.99 21.88 -5.07
C ALA A 573 -22.47 22.22 -6.49
N ASP A 574 -23.55 21.56 -6.90
CA ASP A 574 -24.15 21.75 -8.23
C ASP A 574 -24.80 23.14 -8.32
N GLU A 575 -24.76 23.73 -9.52
CA GLU A 575 -25.34 25.05 -9.80
C GLU A 575 -26.84 25.11 -9.49
N GLU A 576 -27.56 23.99 -9.64
CA GLU A 576 -29.01 23.92 -9.35
C GLU A 576 -29.36 24.24 -7.88
N PHE A 577 -28.39 24.06 -6.97
CA PHE A 577 -28.54 24.39 -5.55
C PHE A 577 -27.85 25.72 -5.17
N GLY A 578 -27.31 26.46 -6.16
CA GLY A 578 -26.58 27.71 -5.97
C GLY A 578 -25.06 27.54 -5.83
N GLY A 579 -24.52 26.33 -6.08
CA GLY A 579 -23.08 26.06 -6.05
C GLY A 579 -22.34 26.53 -7.31
N LEU A 580 -21.02 26.34 -7.32
CA LEU A 580 -20.14 26.74 -8.43
C LEU A 580 -19.60 25.55 -9.25
N ALA A 581 -19.82 24.32 -8.80
CA ALA A 581 -19.39 23.10 -9.48
C ALA A 581 -17.90 23.08 -9.94
N MET A 582 -16.98 23.69 -9.19
CA MET A 582 -15.58 23.87 -9.60
C MET A 582 -14.61 22.78 -9.12
N GLY A 583 -15.09 21.81 -8.33
CA GLY A 583 -14.28 20.66 -7.90
C GLY A 583 -13.32 20.97 -6.75
N TYR A 584 -12.39 20.05 -6.49
CA TYR A 584 -11.58 20.07 -5.27
C TYR A 584 -10.33 20.95 -5.38
N GLN A 585 -9.80 21.19 -6.60
CA GLN A 585 -8.71 22.16 -6.81
C GLN A 585 -9.14 23.57 -6.41
N ALA A 586 -10.31 24.02 -6.90
CA ALA A 586 -10.87 25.31 -6.55
C ALA A 586 -11.15 25.41 -5.04
N HIS A 587 -11.63 24.33 -4.42
CA HIS A 587 -11.86 24.29 -2.98
C HIS A 587 -10.56 24.46 -2.18
N CYS A 588 -9.47 23.80 -2.63
CA CYS A 588 -8.14 23.99 -2.05
C CYS A 588 -7.64 25.43 -2.18
N VAL A 589 -7.88 26.10 -3.32
CA VAL A 589 -7.54 27.53 -3.50
C VAL A 589 -8.22 28.41 -2.45
N VAL A 590 -9.54 28.26 -2.28
CA VAL A 590 -10.29 29.05 -1.29
C VAL A 590 -9.77 28.76 0.12
N MET A 591 -9.55 27.48 0.44
CA MET A 591 -9.07 27.06 1.75
C MET A 591 -7.67 27.59 2.09
N GLU A 592 -6.75 27.57 1.12
CA GLU A 592 -5.38 28.09 1.27
C GLU A 592 -5.40 29.60 1.55
N GLU A 593 -6.08 30.40 0.73
CA GLU A 593 -6.04 31.85 0.84
C GLU A 593 -6.84 32.37 2.06
N LEU A 594 -7.96 31.72 2.44
CA LEU A 594 -8.65 32.04 3.70
C LEU A 594 -7.79 31.70 4.93
N SER A 595 -7.10 30.56 4.91
CA SER A 595 -6.21 30.15 6.01
C SER A 595 -4.96 31.01 6.12
N ARG A 596 -4.50 31.59 5.00
CA ARG A 596 -3.43 32.59 4.97
C ARG A 596 -3.81 33.88 5.69
N ALA A 597 -5.08 34.29 5.59
CA ALA A 597 -5.60 35.44 6.34
C ALA A 597 -5.89 35.10 7.82
N SER A 598 -6.57 33.97 8.08
CA SER A 598 -6.85 33.49 9.43
C SER A 598 -7.11 31.98 9.43
N GLY A 599 -6.24 31.21 10.09
CA GLY A 599 -6.39 29.76 10.21
C GLY A 599 -7.73 29.35 10.80
N SER A 600 -8.17 30.05 11.84
CA SER A 600 -9.43 29.75 12.54
C SER A 600 -10.69 30.02 11.71
N ILE A 601 -10.72 31.10 10.92
CA ILE A 601 -11.83 31.40 10.01
C ILE A 601 -11.82 30.40 8.85
N GLY A 602 -10.65 30.10 8.28
CA GLY A 602 -10.49 29.07 7.26
C GLY A 602 -10.96 27.68 7.72
N LEU A 603 -10.66 27.29 8.95
CA LEU A 603 -11.12 26.01 9.52
C LEU A 603 -12.65 25.97 9.68
N SER A 604 -13.27 27.04 10.16
CA SER A 604 -14.73 27.12 10.28
C SER A 604 -15.40 27.04 8.91
N TYR A 605 -14.86 27.75 7.92
CA TYR A 605 -15.26 27.63 6.51
C TYR A 605 -15.15 26.18 5.99
N ALA A 606 -14.05 25.48 6.26
CA ALA A 606 -13.87 24.09 5.84
C ALA A 606 -14.87 23.15 6.50
N ALA A 607 -15.15 23.34 7.80
CA ALA A 607 -16.16 22.56 8.50
C ALA A 607 -17.56 22.71 7.88
N HIS A 608 -17.91 23.91 7.42
CA HIS A 608 -19.16 24.17 6.72
C HIS A 608 -19.16 23.59 5.31
N SER A 609 -18.25 24.05 4.46
CA SER A 609 -18.21 23.73 3.02
C SER A 609 -17.87 22.27 2.74
N GLN A 610 -16.91 21.69 3.47
CA GLN A 610 -16.43 20.34 3.21
C GLN A 610 -17.09 19.27 4.09
N LEU A 611 -17.29 19.53 5.39
CA LEU A 611 -17.84 18.49 6.26
C LEU A 611 -19.37 18.42 6.21
N CYS A 612 -20.05 19.53 5.88
CA CYS A 612 -21.51 19.57 5.80
C CYS A 612 -22.00 19.61 4.34
N VAL A 613 -21.72 20.69 3.61
CA VAL A 613 -22.24 20.90 2.24
C VAL A 613 -21.79 19.77 1.30
N ASN A 614 -20.50 19.45 1.25
CA ASN A 614 -20.01 18.37 0.40
C ASN A 614 -20.56 16.99 0.80
N GLN A 615 -20.74 16.70 2.09
CA GLN A 615 -21.33 15.42 2.52
C GLN A 615 -22.80 15.27 2.13
N LEU A 616 -23.58 16.36 2.18
CA LEU A 616 -24.95 16.40 1.69
C LEU A 616 -24.98 16.29 0.15
N MET A 617 -24.03 16.90 -0.55
CA MET A 617 -23.91 16.75 -2.01
C MET A 617 -23.62 15.31 -2.43
N LEU A 618 -22.73 14.62 -1.72
CA LEU A 618 -22.34 13.24 -2.04
C LEU A 618 -23.43 12.23 -1.67
N ASN A 619 -24.09 12.40 -0.51
CA ASN A 619 -24.92 11.35 0.08
C ASN A 619 -26.42 11.70 0.18
N GLY A 620 -26.79 12.96 -0.04
CA GLY A 620 -28.16 13.42 0.05
C GLY A 620 -29.01 12.93 -1.11
N ASN A 621 -30.28 12.60 -0.85
CA ASN A 621 -31.26 12.43 -1.91
C ASN A 621 -31.73 13.80 -2.46
N ALA A 622 -32.48 13.81 -3.56
CA ALA A 622 -32.93 15.04 -4.22
C ALA A 622 -33.72 15.98 -3.29
N GLU A 623 -34.61 15.45 -2.45
CA GLU A 623 -35.42 16.24 -1.51
C GLU A 623 -34.57 16.84 -0.39
N GLN A 624 -33.63 16.06 0.16
CA GLN A 624 -32.67 16.53 1.17
C GLN A 624 -31.79 17.66 0.60
N LYS A 625 -31.25 17.47 -0.60
CA LYS A 625 -30.42 18.48 -1.29
C LYS A 625 -31.18 19.78 -1.49
N LYS A 626 -32.39 19.70 -2.04
CA LYS A 626 -33.27 20.85 -2.27
C LYS A 626 -33.67 21.57 -0.97
N LYS A 627 -33.86 20.83 0.12
CA LYS A 627 -34.24 21.38 1.43
C LYS A 627 -33.08 22.12 2.11
N TYR A 628 -31.88 21.51 2.19
CA TYR A 628 -30.81 22.00 3.07
C TYR A 628 -29.74 22.84 2.35
N LEU A 629 -29.39 22.50 1.10
CA LEU A 629 -28.23 23.12 0.44
C LEU A 629 -28.39 24.62 0.16
N PRO A 630 -29.53 25.13 -0.33
CA PRO A 630 -29.62 26.55 -0.67
C PRO A 630 -29.34 27.49 0.51
N GLY A 631 -29.88 27.18 1.70
CA GLY A 631 -29.64 27.97 2.92
C GLY A 631 -28.21 27.84 3.45
N LEU A 632 -27.58 26.68 3.27
CA LEU A 632 -26.16 26.49 3.62
C LEU A 632 -25.23 27.21 2.65
N ILE A 633 -25.55 27.23 1.35
CA ILE A 633 -24.72 27.86 0.33
C ILE A 633 -24.83 29.39 0.37
N SER A 634 -26.01 29.94 0.67
CA SER A 634 -26.18 31.39 0.86
C SER A 634 -25.53 31.93 2.15
N GLY A 635 -25.20 31.05 3.09
CA GLY A 635 -24.66 31.43 4.41
C GLY A 635 -25.73 31.89 5.40
N GLU A 636 -27.02 31.72 5.09
CA GLU A 636 -28.12 31.95 6.03
C GLU A 636 -28.16 30.86 7.12
N GLN A 637 -27.73 29.65 6.79
CA GLN A 637 -27.58 28.55 7.73
C GLN A 637 -26.12 28.13 7.84
N ILE A 638 -25.74 27.64 9.01
CA ILE A 638 -24.39 27.16 9.32
C ILE A 638 -24.42 25.64 9.46
N GLY A 639 -23.48 24.97 8.81
CA GLY A 639 -23.33 23.52 8.80
C GLY A 639 -22.23 23.02 9.75
N ALA A 640 -22.44 21.83 10.31
CA ALA A 640 -21.43 21.07 11.06
C ALA A 640 -21.54 19.56 10.80
N LEU A 641 -20.52 18.81 11.24
CA LEU A 641 -20.50 17.35 11.25
C LEU A 641 -20.10 16.84 12.63
N ALA A 642 -20.89 15.91 13.18
CA ALA A 642 -20.72 15.40 14.53
C ALA A 642 -20.49 13.88 14.53
N MET A 643 -19.25 13.49 14.78
CA MET A 643 -18.84 12.09 14.80
C MET A 643 -18.20 11.69 16.13
N SER A 644 -17.16 12.43 16.54
CA SER A 644 -16.32 12.11 17.70
C SER A 644 -17.04 12.25 19.04
N GLU A 645 -16.58 11.47 20.01
CA GLU A 645 -17.07 11.43 21.39
C GLU A 645 -15.89 11.38 22.36
N HIS A 646 -16.14 11.65 23.65
CA HIS A 646 -15.12 11.53 24.69
C HIS A 646 -14.39 10.18 24.67
N SER A 647 -15.09 9.09 24.38
CA SER A 647 -14.53 7.75 24.29
C SER A 647 -14.16 7.29 22.87
N ALA A 648 -14.40 8.11 21.83
CA ALA A 648 -14.25 7.70 20.43
C ALA A 648 -13.73 8.85 19.55
N GLY A 649 -12.40 8.92 19.41
CA GLY A 649 -11.67 9.87 18.55
C GLY A 649 -11.06 9.16 17.34
N SER A 650 -9.81 8.68 17.48
CA SER A 650 -9.11 7.92 16.42
C SER A 650 -9.81 6.60 16.08
N ASP A 651 -10.42 5.94 17.07
CA ASP A 651 -11.31 4.80 16.88
C ASP A 651 -12.77 5.24 16.85
N VAL A 652 -13.11 6.02 15.83
CA VAL A 652 -14.40 6.72 15.79
C VAL A 652 -15.61 5.79 15.66
N VAL A 653 -15.41 4.58 15.14
CA VAL A 653 -16.48 3.59 14.96
C VAL A 653 -16.94 2.97 16.29
N SER A 654 -16.19 3.18 17.37
CA SER A 654 -16.53 2.78 18.74
C SER A 654 -17.40 3.81 19.48
N MET A 655 -17.97 4.78 18.75
CA MET A 655 -18.98 5.72 19.25
C MET A 655 -20.15 5.01 19.94
N LYS A 656 -20.71 5.66 20.96
CA LYS A 656 -21.79 5.16 21.82
C LYS A 656 -23.12 5.88 21.63
N THR A 657 -23.15 7.08 21.02
CA THR A 657 -24.40 7.78 20.72
C THR A 657 -25.32 6.84 19.94
N THR A 658 -26.57 6.70 20.40
CA THR A 658 -27.55 5.77 19.85
C THR A 658 -28.65 6.51 19.10
N ALA A 659 -29.30 5.81 18.18
CA ALA A 659 -30.50 6.26 17.48
C ALA A 659 -31.53 5.12 17.55
N LYS A 660 -32.52 5.25 18.44
CA LYS A 660 -33.55 4.23 18.65
C LYS A 660 -34.70 4.46 17.68
N GLU A 661 -35.08 3.44 16.92
CA GLU A 661 -36.24 3.50 16.02
C GLU A 661 -37.55 3.71 16.80
N VAL A 662 -38.36 4.66 16.32
CA VAL A 662 -39.68 5.00 16.81
C VAL A 662 -40.62 5.23 15.63
N ASP A 663 -41.91 5.43 15.89
CA ASP A 663 -42.86 5.73 14.81
C ASP A 663 -42.44 7.02 14.07
N GLY A 664 -42.35 6.92 12.74
CA GLY A 664 -41.94 8.02 11.85
C GLY A 664 -40.45 8.43 11.90
N GLY A 665 -39.58 7.78 12.67
CA GLY A 665 -38.18 8.21 12.75
C GLY A 665 -37.33 7.55 13.84
N TYR A 666 -36.42 8.32 14.42
CA TYR A 666 -35.44 7.89 15.42
C TYR A 666 -35.33 8.89 16.57
N LEU A 667 -35.09 8.38 17.78
CA LEU A 667 -34.69 9.19 18.94
C LEU A 667 -33.19 9.05 19.16
N LEU A 668 -32.45 10.15 19.01
CA LEU A 668 -31.01 10.21 19.22
C LEU A 668 -30.71 10.53 20.69
N ASN A 669 -29.81 9.74 21.28
CA ASN A 669 -29.36 9.88 22.66
C ASN A 669 -27.85 9.72 22.78
N GLY A 670 -27.18 10.71 23.37
CA GLY A 670 -25.74 10.69 23.64
C GLY A 670 -25.09 12.06 23.59
N THR A 671 -23.76 12.06 23.51
CA THR A 671 -22.96 13.28 23.47
C THR A 671 -21.91 13.20 22.37
N LYS A 672 -21.74 14.29 21.63
CA LYS A 672 -20.66 14.47 20.65
C LYS A 672 -19.69 15.53 21.15
N MET A 673 -18.40 15.34 20.88
CA MET A 673 -17.34 16.15 21.46
C MET A 673 -16.37 16.63 20.38
N TRP A 674 -15.85 17.85 20.55
CA TRP A 674 -14.95 18.53 19.62
C TRP A 674 -15.59 18.92 18.28
N ILE A 675 -16.88 19.28 18.30
CA ILE A 675 -17.62 19.55 17.07
C ILE A 675 -17.41 20.99 16.62
N THR A 676 -16.63 21.16 15.55
CA THR A 676 -16.42 22.45 14.88
C THR A 676 -17.75 22.97 14.30
N ASN A 677 -17.99 24.27 14.46
CA ASN A 677 -19.23 24.99 14.18
C ASN A 677 -20.45 24.52 14.99
N GLY A 678 -20.34 23.44 15.78
CA GLY A 678 -21.44 22.87 16.55
C GLY A 678 -22.22 23.89 17.41
N PRO A 679 -21.55 24.84 18.09
CA PRO A 679 -22.25 25.88 18.87
C PRO A 679 -23.15 26.82 18.06
N ASP A 680 -22.86 27.02 16.77
CA ASP A 680 -23.56 27.99 15.90
C ASP A 680 -24.35 27.32 14.77
N ALA A 681 -24.22 25.99 14.63
CA ALA A 681 -24.79 25.26 13.52
C ALA A 681 -26.32 25.24 13.58
N HIS A 682 -26.93 25.31 12.41
CA HIS A 682 -28.37 25.11 12.19
C HIS A 682 -28.64 23.66 11.75
N THR A 683 -27.75 23.12 10.91
CA THR A 683 -27.84 21.76 10.35
C THR A 683 -26.57 20.98 10.67
N ILE A 684 -26.71 19.78 11.23
CA ILE A 684 -25.59 18.92 11.62
C ILE A 684 -25.75 17.53 11.02
N VAL A 685 -24.69 17.03 10.37
CA VAL A 685 -24.58 15.62 9.98
C VAL A 685 -24.10 14.81 11.18
N VAL A 686 -24.97 14.00 11.79
CA VAL A 686 -24.69 13.26 13.03
C VAL A 686 -24.56 11.77 12.75
N TYR A 687 -23.51 11.14 13.26
CA TYR A 687 -23.34 9.68 13.21
C TYR A 687 -23.73 9.04 14.54
N ALA A 688 -24.64 8.06 14.49
CA ALA A 688 -25.12 7.34 15.68
C ALA A 688 -25.37 5.86 15.40
N LYS A 689 -25.38 5.05 16.47
CA LYS A 689 -25.64 3.61 16.43
C LYS A 689 -27.14 3.32 16.41
N THR A 690 -27.64 2.83 15.28
CA THR A 690 -28.98 2.22 15.17
C THR A 690 -28.96 0.75 15.62
N GLN A 691 -27.80 0.09 15.53
CA GLN A 691 -27.56 -1.24 16.10
C GLN A 691 -26.25 -1.23 16.91
N PRO A 692 -26.32 -0.94 18.23
CA PRO A 692 -25.13 -0.83 19.08
C PRO A 692 -24.19 -2.04 19.01
N ASP A 693 -24.75 -3.25 18.97
CA ASP A 693 -23.99 -4.51 18.99
C ASP A 693 -23.36 -4.88 17.64
N ALA A 694 -23.73 -4.20 16.54
CA ALA A 694 -23.24 -4.50 15.19
C ALA A 694 -21.91 -3.79 14.84
N ALA A 695 -21.21 -3.24 15.84
CA ALA A 695 -19.96 -2.49 15.67
C ALA A 695 -20.09 -1.45 14.54
N SER A 696 -19.11 -1.34 13.64
CA SER A 696 -19.13 -0.36 12.53
C SER A 696 -20.31 -0.55 11.57
N LYS A 697 -20.88 -1.76 11.47
CA LYS A 697 -22.03 -2.07 10.61
C LYS A 697 -23.36 -1.59 11.19
N GLY A 698 -23.39 -1.11 12.43
CA GLY A 698 -24.60 -0.60 13.09
C GLY A 698 -24.72 0.91 13.12
N ILE A 699 -23.88 1.63 12.37
CA ILE A 699 -23.85 3.11 12.36
C ILE A 699 -24.73 3.64 11.23
N THR A 700 -25.49 4.69 11.51
CA THR A 700 -26.31 5.45 10.56
C THR A 700 -25.94 6.93 10.63
N ALA A 701 -25.99 7.63 9.49
CA ALA A 701 -25.81 9.07 9.42
C ALA A 701 -27.18 9.77 9.35
N PHE A 702 -27.32 10.89 10.04
CA PHE A 702 -28.56 11.63 10.20
C PHE A 702 -28.33 13.12 9.92
N ILE A 703 -29.33 13.78 9.35
CA ILE A 703 -29.40 15.25 9.27
C ILE A 703 -30.21 15.73 10.48
N VAL A 704 -29.59 16.51 11.36
CA VAL A 704 -30.23 17.03 12.58
C VAL A 704 -30.31 18.54 12.52
N GLU A 705 -31.52 19.07 12.68
CA GLU A 705 -31.77 20.52 12.85
C GLU A 705 -31.62 20.88 14.34
N THR A 706 -30.78 21.86 14.65
CA THR A 706 -30.43 22.19 16.06
C THR A 706 -31.56 22.85 16.84
N SER A 707 -32.62 23.30 16.16
CA SER A 707 -33.87 23.77 16.76
C SER A 707 -34.75 22.65 17.32
N THR A 708 -34.41 21.39 17.03
CA THR A 708 -35.16 20.22 17.49
C THR A 708 -35.09 20.09 19.01
N LYS A 709 -36.25 19.87 19.65
CA LYS A 709 -36.34 19.66 21.10
C LYS A 709 -35.42 18.50 21.53
N GLY A 710 -34.70 18.71 22.64
CA GLY A 710 -33.75 17.72 23.19
C GLY A 710 -32.30 17.96 22.79
N PHE A 711 -32.06 18.78 21.75
CA PHE A 711 -30.71 19.20 21.38
C PHE A 711 -30.24 20.33 22.30
N SER A 712 -29.00 20.26 22.77
CA SER A 712 -28.38 21.35 23.50
C SER A 712 -26.85 21.34 23.37
N ILE A 713 -26.23 22.47 23.70
CA ILE A 713 -24.77 22.64 23.70
C ILE A 713 -24.33 22.78 25.17
N THR A 714 -23.46 21.88 25.65
CA THR A 714 -23.00 21.92 27.05
C THR A 714 -22.09 23.12 27.27
N LYS A 715 -21.08 23.26 26.41
CA LYS A 715 -20.10 24.34 26.48
C LYS A 715 -19.40 24.52 25.13
N LYS A 716 -19.05 25.78 24.85
CA LYS A 716 -18.02 26.14 23.87
C LYS A 716 -16.65 25.94 24.51
N LEU A 717 -15.71 25.40 23.75
CA LEU A 717 -14.39 25.00 24.23
C LEU A 717 -13.36 26.13 23.98
N ASP A 718 -12.52 26.40 24.99
CA ASP A 718 -11.36 27.28 24.87
C ASP A 718 -10.14 26.46 24.44
N LYS A 719 -9.50 26.85 23.33
CA LYS A 719 -8.48 26.06 22.64
C LYS A 719 -7.14 26.80 22.60
N LEU A 720 -6.06 26.04 22.40
CA LEU A 720 -4.70 26.55 22.19
C LEU A 720 -4.64 27.54 21.01
N GLY A 721 -5.12 27.10 19.85
CA GLY A 721 -5.27 27.88 18.63
C GLY A 721 -6.62 27.59 17.98
N MET A 722 -6.82 28.06 16.77
CA MET A 722 -8.09 27.95 16.05
C MET A 722 -9.26 28.53 16.86
N ARG A 723 -8.99 29.61 17.61
CA ARG A 723 -9.91 30.19 18.61
C ARG A 723 -11.13 30.86 17.99
N GLY A 724 -11.01 31.35 16.75
CA GLY A 724 -12.15 31.80 15.95
C GLY A 724 -13.03 30.70 15.37
N SER A 725 -12.65 29.43 15.48
CA SER A 725 -13.45 28.30 15.01
C SER A 725 -14.20 27.74 16.20
N ASN A 726 -15.48 28.09 16.34
CA ASN A 726 -16.26 27.66 17.49
C ASN A 726 -16.34 26.13 17.55
N THR A 727 -16.04 25.56 18.71
CA THR A 727 -16.01 24.11 18.92
C THR A 727 -16.77 23.77 20.18
N GLY A 728 -17.69 22.81 20.10
CA GLY A 728 -18.60 22.50 21.19
C GLY A 728 -18.70 21.03 21.55
N GLU A 729 -19.26 20.81 22.73
CA GLU A 729 -19.86 19.55 23.14
C GLU A 729 -21.37 19.62 22.89
N LEU A 730 -21.89 18.66 22.12
CA LEU A 730 -23.30 18.58 21.73
C LEU A 730 -23.98 17.46 22.51
N VAL A 731 -25.18 17.72 23.02
CA VAL A 731 -26.00 16.77 23.77
C VAL A 731 -27.27 16.48 22.98
N PHE A 732 -27.59 15.20 22.87
CA PHE A 732 -28.82 14.69 22.30
C PHE A 732 -29.56 13.96 23.42
N ASP A 733 -30.68 14.52 23.86
CA ASP A 733 -31.59 13.95 24.86
C ASP A 733 -32.96 13.74 24.21
N ASP A 734 -33.24 12.50 23.79
CA ASP A 734 -34.42 12.12 23.01
C ASP A 734 -34.71 13.05 21.82
N VAL A 735 -33.66 13.39 21.05
CA VAL A 735 -33.80 14.23 19.84
C VAL A 735 -34.48 13.42 18.73
N PHE A 736 -35.70 13.82 18.37
CA PHE A 736 -36.44 13.18 17.29
C PHE A 736 -35.91 13.59 15.92
N VAL A 737 -35.51 12.59 15.13
CA VAL A 737 -35.06 12.75 13.75
C VAL A 737 -36.00 11.95 12.85
N PRO A 738 -36.71 12.60 11.91
CA PRO A 738 -37.67 11.90 11.07
C PRO A 738 -36.97 10.98 10.07
N SER A 739 -37.67 9.95 9.56
CA SER A 739 -37.07 8.95 8.66
C SER A 739 -36.48 9.56 7.39
N GLU A 740 -37.07 10.64 6.85
CA GLU A 740 -36.54 11.36 5.68
C GLU A 740 -35.20 12.08 5.94
N ASN A 741 -34.79 12.23 7.20
CA ASN A 741 -33.51 12.82 7.58
C ASN A 741 -32.39 11.77 7.78
N VAL A 742 -32.64 10.49 7.48
CA VAL A 742 -31.55 9.51 7.33
C VAL A 742 -30.72 9.85 6.09
N LEU A 743 -29.43 10.12 6.28
CA LEU A 743 -28.51 10.41 5.19
C LEU A 743 -27.91 9.10 4.66
N GLY A 744 -28.17 8.77 3.40
CA GLY A 744 -27.82 7.48 2.81
C GLY A 744 -28.80 6.37 3.24
N GLN A 745 -28.29 5.31 3.88
CA GLN A 745 -29.10 4.16 4.30
C GLN A 745 -28.84 3.81 5.77
N VAL A 746 -29.86 3.28 6.43
CA VAL A 746 -29.76 2.73 7.79
C VAL A 746 -28.66 1.67 7.85
N ASN A 747 -27.84 1.71 8.89
CA ASN A 747 -26.69 0.83 9.12
C ASN A 747 -25.57 0.96 8.05
N LYS A 748 -25.61 1.99 7.20
CA LYS A 748 -24.59 2.29 6.19
C LYS A 748 -23.88 3.62 6.42
N GLY A 749 -23.94 4.17 7.64
CA GLY A 749 -23.25 5.42 8.00
C GLY A 749 -21.74 5.38 7.78
N VAL A 750 -21.08 4.23 7.94
CA VAL A 750 -19.65 4.10 7.61
C VAL A 750 -19.38 4.31 6.12
N ARG A 751 -20.32 3.93 5.24
CA ARG A 751 -20.19 4.22 3.81
C ARG A 751 -20.23 5.73 3.57
N VAL A 752 -21.21 6.42 4.15
CA VAL A 752 -21.33 7.90 4.09
C VAL A 752 -20.07 8.58 4.59
N LEU A 753 -19.49 8.09 5.69
CA LEU A 753 -18.22 8.59 6.22
C LEU A 753 -17.07 8.39 5.21
N MET A 754 -16.89 7.17 4.72
CA MET A 754 -15.79 6.84 3.82
C MET A 754 -15.93 7.50 2.44
N GLU A 755 -17.14 7.88 2.04
CA GLU A 755 -17.37 8.57 0.78
C GLU A 755 -16.83 10.01 0.75
N GLY A 756 -16.72 10.67 1.90
CA GLY A 756 -16.21 12.04 2.03
C GLY A 756 -14.85 12.19 2.72
N LEU A 757 -14.43 11.22 3.54
CA LEU A 757 -13.27 11.38 4.44
C LEU A 757 -11.93 11.62 3.72
N ASP A 758 -11.68 10.98 2.58
CA ASP A 758 -10.45 11.22 1.83
C ASP A 758 -10.45 12.60 1.15
N LEU A 759 -11.60 13.07 0.69
CA LEU A 759 -11.77 14.40 0.12
C LEU A 759 -11.67 15.49 1.19
N GLU A 760 -12.21 15.23 2.39
CA GLU A 760 -12.00 16.05 3.58
C GLU A 760 -10.51 16.26 3.86
N ARG A 761 -9.72 15.18 3.87
CA ARG A 761 -8.26 15.26 4.10
C ARG A 761 -7.56 16.07 3.02
N LEU A 762 -7.93 15.86 1.76
CA LEU A 762 -7.39 16.60 0.64
C LEU A 762 -7.64 18.11 0.78
N VAL A 763 -8.89 18.53 0.98
CA VAL A 763 -9.22 19.96 1.09
C VAL A 763 -8.56 20.57 2.34
N LEU A 764 -8.58 19.86 3.47
CA LEU A 764 -7.93 20.34 4.70
C LEU A 764 -6.41 20.45 4.57
N SER A 765 -5.75 19.76 3.62
CA SER A 765 -4.30 19.90 3.41
C SER A 765 -3.90 21.25 2.83
N ALA A 766 -4.85 22.01 2.27
CA ALA A 766 -4.64 23.37 1.81
C ALA A 766 -4.56 24.39 2.96
N GLY A 767 -5.19 24.13 4.10
CA GLY A 767 -5.15 25.02 5.26
C GLY A 767 -3.73 25.29 5.79
N PRO A 768 -2.92 24.24 6.03
CA PRO A 768 -1.50 24.37 6.36
C PRO A 768 -0.67 25.16 5.34
N LEU A 769 -1.01 25.10 4.04
CA LEU A 769 -0.32 25.87 3.01
C LEU A 769 -0.51 27.38 3.24
N GLY A 770 -1.74 27.79 3.54
CA GLY A 770 -2.06 29.17 3.89
C GLY A 770 -1.27 29.66 5.10
N LEU A 771 -1.17 28.86 6.15
CA LEU A 771 -0.40 29.18 7.36
C LEU A 771 1.12 29.28 7.10
N MET A 772 1.67 28.42 6.24
CA MET A 772 3.07 28.50 5.82
C MET A 772 3.35 29.76 5.01
N GLN A 773 2.46 30.10 4.07
CA GLN A 773 2.59 31.33 3.29
C GLN A 773 2.46 32.57 4.20
N ALA A 774 1.50 32.59 5.12
CA ALA A 774 1.33 33.67 6.10
C ALA A 774 2.57 33.84 6.99
N SER A 775 3.21 32.73 7.37
CA SER A 775 4.49 32.75 8.10
C SER A 775 5.57 33.45 7.27
N LEU A 776 5.73 33.06 5.99
CA LEU A 776 6.68 33.68 5.05
C LEU A 776 6.39 35.18 4.82
N ASP A 777 5.12 35.54 4.67
CA ASP A 777 4.68 36.93 4.45
C ASP A 777 5.06 37.85 5.61
N ASN A 778 5.09 37.33 6.84
CA ASN A 778 5.49 38.10 8.02
C ASN A 778 7.00 38.15 8.20
N VAL A 779 7.69 37.02 8.01
CA VAL A 779 9.13 36.95 8.30
C VAL A 779 9.98 37.60 7.22
N LEU A 780 9.64 37.46 5.94
CA LEU A 780 10.47 37.97 4.84
C LEU A 780 10.66 39.48 4.93
N PRO A 781 9.60 40.31 5.07
CA PRO A 781 9.78 41.75 5.28
C PRO A 781 10.56 42.05 6.56
N TYR A 782 10.24 41.37 7.68
CA TYR A 782 10.88 41.61 8.97
C TYR A 782 12.39 41.35 8.92
N THR A 783 12.83 40.21 8.37
CA THR A 783 14.24 39.84 8.34
C THR A 783 15.07 40.74 7.43
N HIS A 784 14.46 41.31 6.39
CA HIS A 784 15.12 42.26 5.47
C HIS A 784 15.17 43.69 6.02
N GLN A 785 14.33 44.04 6.99
CA GLN A 785 14.32 45.36 7.63
C GLN A 785 15.09 45.38 8.95
N ARG A 786 14.95 44.34 9.79
CA ARG A 786 15.58 44.25 11.11
C ARG A 786 17.09 44.10 10.97
N LYS A 787 17.86 44.97 11.64
CA LYS A 787 19.33 44.91 11.65
C LYS A 787 19.88 44.42 12.98
N GLN A 788 20.87 43.54 12.92
CA GLN A 788 21.77 43.19 14.02
C GLN A 788 23.18 43.05 13.45
N PHE A 789 24.21 43.30 14.27
CA PHE A 789 25.60 43.29 13.81
C PHE A 789 25.83 44.19 12.57
N GLY A 790 25.11 45.31 12.48
CA GLY A 790 25.26 46.32 11.41
C GLY A 790 24.58 46.01 10.07
N ILE A 791 24.02 44.82 9.87
CA ILE A 791 23.39 44.41 8.60
C ILE A 791 21.96 43.87 8.81
N PRO A 792 21.09 43.84 7.78
CA PRO A 792 19.83 43.12 7.83
C PRO A 792 20.05 41.66 8.23
N ILE A 793 19.23 41.14 9.14
CA ILE A 793 19.40 39.77 9.63
C ILE A 793 19.21 38.71 8.54
N ALA A 794 18.50 39.04 7.46
CA ALA A 794 18.36 38.21 6.26
C ALA A 794 19.70 37.90 5.55
N HIS A 795 20.78 38.66 5.81
CA HIS A 795 22.09 38.41 5.22
C HIS A 795 22.97 37.46 6.06
N ASN A 796 22.50 37.04 7.23
CA ASN A 796 23.20 36.05 8.04
C ASN A 796 22.93 34.64 7.49
N GLN A 797 23.97 33.85 7.23
CA GLN A 797 23.84 32.53 6.57
C GLN A 797 22.86 31.58 7.27
N LEU A 798 22.83 31.55 8.61
CA LEU A 798 21.89 30.70 9.36
C LEU A 798 20.42 31.14 9.19
N VAL A 799 20.18 32.45 9.01
CA VAL A 799 18.85 32.98 8.70
C VAL A 799 18.45 32.63 7.26
N GLN A 800 19.38 32.75 6.31
CA GLN A 800 19.15 32.35 4.91
C GLN A 800 18.82 30.87 4.79
N GLY A 801 19.55 30.00 5.49
CA GLY A 801 19.25 28.56 5.53
C GLY A 801 17.84 28.28 6.03
N LYS A 802 17.42 28.93 7.12
CA LYS A 802 16.06 28.78 7.66
C LYS A 802 14.98 29.28 6.71
N LEU A 803 15.18 30.44 6.07
CA LEU A 803 14.26 30.95 5.05
C LEU A 803 14.14 30.01 3.85
N ALA A 804 15.27 29.42 3.40
CA ALA A 804 15.29 28.44 2.33
C ALA A 804 14.53 27.15 2.70
N ASP A 805 14.71 26.65 3.93
CA ASP A 805 13.97 25.49 4.43
C ASP A 805 12.47 25.78 4.51
N MET A 806 12.08 26.95 5.04
CA MET A 806 10.67 27.35 5.13
C MET A 806 10.01 27.39 3.76
N TYR A 807 10.64 28.03 2.78
CA TYR A 807 10.13 28.11 1.41
C TYR A 807 10.05 26.72 0.75
N THR A 808 11.07 25.89 0.90
CA THR A 808 11.10 24.55 0.30
C THR A 808 10.01 23.65 0.86
N LYS A 809 9.81 23.65 2.19
CA LYS A 809 8.73 22.92 2.86
C LYS A 809 7.35 23.36 2.37
N PHE A 810 7.14 24.66 2.21
CA PHE A 810 5.92 25.22 1.65
C PHE A 810 5.68 24.75 0.21
N ARG A 811 6.66 24.94 -0.69
CA ARG A 811 6.51 24.57 -2.11
C ARG A 811 6.32 23.07 -2.31
N ALA A 812 7.01 22.22 -1.55
CA ALA A 812 6.82 20.77 -1.58
C ALA A 812 5.40 20.37 -1.14
N SER A 813 4.92 20.94 -0.04
CA SER A 813 3.57 20.68 0.48
C SER A 813 2.48 21.16 -0.49
N GLN A 814 2.67 22.33 -1.09
CA GLN A 814 1.75 22.91 -2.08
C GLN A 814 1.70 22.05 -3.34
N SER A 815 2.86 21.65 -3.86
CA SER A 815 2.94 20.78 -5.04
C SER A 815 2.22 19.45 -4.81
N PHE A 816 2.38 18.83 -3.64
CA PHE A 816 1.73 17.55 -3.33
C PHE A 816 0.22 17.71 -3.16
N THR A 817 -0.24 18.71 -2.42
CA THR A 817 -1.70 18.96 -2.26
C THR A 817 -2.38 19.20 -3.60
N TYR A 818 -1.84 20.11 -4.42
CA TYR A 818 -2.45 20.45 -5.70
C TYR A 818 -2.33 19.33 -6.74
N SER A 819 -1.27 18.52 -6.72
CA SER A 819 -1.19 17.37 -7.62
C SER A 819 -2.26 16.31 -7.32
N VAL A 820 -2.53 16.05 -6.03
CA VAL A 820 -3.61 15.13 -5.62
C VAL A 820 -4.98 15.71 -5.95
N ALA A 821 -5.22 16.99 -5.68
CA ALA A 821 -6.49 17.64 -6.03
C ALA A 821 -6.77 17.60 -7.53
N ARG A 822 -5.73 17.87 -8.33
CA ARG A 822 -5.80 17.77 -9.79
C ARG A 822 -6.12 16.37 -10.26
N ALA A 823 -5.44 15.35 -9.73
CA ALA A 823 -5.72 13.96 -10.10
C ALA A 823 -7.16 13.53 -9.75
N VAL A 824 -7.69 14.00 -8.62
CA VAL A 824 -9.09 13.76 -8.24
C VAL A 824 -10.05 14.40 -9.24
N ASP A 825 -9.84 15.67 -9.61
CA ASP A 825 -10.72 16.35 -10.56
C ASP A 825 -10.61 15.79 -11.98
N GLU A 826 -9.38 15.54 -12.47
CA GLU A 826 -9.17 14.99 -13.81
C GLU A 826 -9.78 13.57 -13.96
N SER A 827 -9.84 12.79 -12.86
CA SER A 827 -10.48 11.47 -12.84
C SER A 827 -12.01 11.49 -12.66
N HIS A 828 -12.68 12.65 -12.70
CA HIS A 828 -14.14 12.79 -12.47
C HIS A 828 -15.05 11.77 -13.20
N ALA A 829 -14.71 11.35 -14.43
CA ALA A 829 -15.49 10.37 -15.18
C ALA A 829 -15.43 8.95 -14.58
N ASN A 830 -14.33 8.60 -13.90
CA ASN A 830 -14.15 7.37 -13.13
C ASN A 830 -13.29 7.69 -11.90
N PRO A 831 -13.88 8.20 -10.80
CA PRO A 831 -13.13 8.82 -9.72
C PRO A 831 -12.08 7.89 -9.10
N GLU A 832 -10.80 8.28 -9.22
CA GLU A 832 -9.65 7.58 -8.64
C GLU A 832 -9.13 8.34 -7.42
N VAL A 833 -9.90 8.31 -6.33
CA VAL A 833 -9.48 8.91 -5.06
C VAL A 833 -8.61 7.90 -4.30
N ARG A 834 -7.29 8.12 -4.33
CA ARG A 834 -6.33 7.28 -3.60
C ARG A 834 -6.21 7.74 -2.15
N THR A 835 -6.65 6.88 -1.23
CA THR A 835 -6.64 7.14 0.22
C THR A 835 -5.25 7.56 0.74
N GLN A 836 -4.19 6.89 0.28
CA GLN A 836 -2.81 7.19 0.70
C GLN A 836 -2.32 8.54 0.21
N ASP A 837 -2.79 9.01 -0.95
CA ASP A 837 -2.36 10.28 -1.52
C ASP A 837 -3.03 11.43 -0.76
N CYS A 838 -4.34 11.31 -0.48
CA CYS A 838 -5.08 12.28 0.34
C CYS A 838 -4.55 12.33 1.79
N ALA A 839 -4.28 11.17 2.41
CA ALA A 839 -3.71 11.08 3.75
C ALA A 839 -2.27 11.61 3.80
N GLY A 840 -1.48 11.35 2.76
CA GLY A 840 -0.10 11.83 2.61
C GLY A 840 -0.03 13.34 2.48
N ALA A 841 -0.91 13.95 1.69
CA ALA A 841 -0.96 15.39 1.47
C ALA A 841 -1.15 16.16 2.79
N ILE A 842 -2.18 15.82 3.57
CA ILE A 842 -2.43 16.48 4.87
C ILE A 842 -1.37 16.10 5.92
N LEU A 843 -0.87 14.86 5.94
CA LEU A 843 0.21 14.46 6.85
C LEU A 843 1.44 15.36 6.66
N TYR A 844 1.90 15.48 5.42
CA TYR A 844 3.10 16.25 5.11
C TYR A 844 2.87 17.74 5.35
N ALA A 845 1.77 18.31 4.83
CA ALA A 845 1.50 19.74 4.94
C ALA A 845 1.30 20.19 6.41
N ALA A 846 0.62 19.39 7.24
CA ALA A 846 0.37 19.72 8.65
C ALA A 846 1.68 19.81 9.47
N GLU A 847 2.53 18.79 9.39
CA GLU A 847 3.79 18.77 10.13
C GLU A 847 4.75 19.87 9.67
N ARG A 848 4.80 20.11 8.35
CA ARG A 848 5.61 21.20 7.78
C ARG A 848 5.11 22.57 8.21
N ALA A 849 3.80 22.79 8.32
CA ALA A 849 3.26 24.06 8.79
C ALA A 849 3.64 24.37 10.24
N SER A 850 3.63 23.39 11.15
CA SER A 850 4.09 23.58 12.52
C SER A 850 5.58 23.95 12.59
N GLU A 851 6.43 23.30 11.78
CA GLU A 851 7.86 23.63 11.71
C GLU A 851 8.10 25.04 11.16
N VAL A 852 7.42 25.39 10.05
CA VAL A 852 7.55 26.71 9.42
C VAL A 852 7.05 27.82 10.35
N ALA A 853 5.93 27.62 11.04
CA ALA A 853 5.42 28.60 11.99
C ALA A 853 6.32 28.76 13.22
N ALA A 854 6.93 27.67 13.71
CA ALA A 854 7.91 27.73 14.79
C ALA A 854 9.18 28.48 14.37
N ASP A 855 9.67 28.22 13.15
CA ASP A 855 10.78 28.94 12.56
C ASP A 855 10.46 30.43 12.36
N ALA A 856 9.21 30.77 12.05
CA ALA A 856 8.78 32.15 11.92
C ALA A 856 8.85 32.91 13.25
N VAL A 857 8.39 32.30 14.34
CA VAL A 857 8.57 32.84 15.71
C VAL A 857 10.06 33.03 15.99
N GLN A 858 10.89 32.04 15.69
CA GLN A 858 12.33 32.09 15.95
C GLN A 858 13.04 33.18 15.15
N LEU A 859 12.70 33.38 13.87
CA LEU A 859 13.28 34.41 13.00
C LEU A 859 12.91 35.82 13.45
N MET A 860 11.74 36.00 14.06
CA MET A 860 11.33 37.27 14.63
C MET A 860 11.91 37.52 16.03
N GLY A 861 12.48 36.48 16.67
CA GLY A 861 13.11 36.55 17.98
C GLY A 861 12.12 36.95 19.06
N GLY A 862 12.51 37.86 19.95
CA GLY A 862 11.62 38.36 21.02
C GLY A 862 10.27 38.87 20.49
N MET A 863 10.27 39.56 19.33
CA MET A 863 9.02 40.03 18.71
C MET A 863 8.11 38.88 18.30
N GLY A 864 8.65 37.76 17.82
CA GLY A 864 7.84 36.61 17.40
C GLY A 864 7.10 35.93 18.56
N TYR A 865 7.52 36.16 19.80
CA TYR A 865 6.87 35.65 20.99
C TYR A 865 5.79 36.58 21.56
N MET A 866 5.72 37.81 21.05
CA MET A 866 4.75 38.82 21.45
C MET A 866 3.45 38.68 20.63
N ASN A 867 2.30 38.98 21.22
CA ASN A 867 0.99 38.86 20.56
C ASN A 867 0.68 40.02 19.59
N GLU A 868 1.56 41.00 19.53
CA GLU A 868 1.52 42.16 18.64
C GLU A 868 1.80 41.79 17.18
N VAL A 869 2.35 40.61 16.92
CA VAL A 869 2.57 40.05 15.58
C VAL A 869 1.89 38.69 15.45
N PRO A 870 1.44 38.30 14.24
CA PRO A 870 0.57 37.13 14.09
C PRO A 870 1.29 35.79 14.17
N VAL A 871 2.63 35.73 14.12
CA VAL A 871 3.37 34.45 14.01
C VAL A 871 3.14 33.51 15.21
N GLY A 872 2.95 34.05 16.41
CA GLY A 872 2.58 33.25 17.58
C GLY A 872 1.18 32.64 17.47
N ARG A 873 0.22 33.36 16.89
CA ARG A 873 -1.11 32.83 16.56
C ARG A 873 -1.02 31.74 15.49
N ILE A 874 -0.28 32.00 14.41
CA ILE A 874 -0.11 31.06 13.30
C ILE A 874 0.45 29.72 13.79
N LEU A 875 1.43 29.73 14.70
CA LEU A 875 1.98 28.51 15.31
C LEU A 875 0.94 27.73 16.12
N ARG A 876 0.13 28.43 16.93
CA ARG A 876 -0.94 27.80 17.72
C ARG A 876 -2.01 27.20 16.81
N ASP A 877 -2.36 27.89 15.72
CA ASP A 877 -3.33 27.44 14.73
C ASP A 877 -2.82 26.19 13.97
N ALA A 878 -1.57 26.22 13.51
CA ALA A 878 -0.96 25.13 12.72
C ALA A 878 -1.05 23.77 13.43
N LYS A 879 -0.90 23.75 14.76
CA LYS A 879 -0.84 22.51 15.53
C LYS A 879 -2.08 21.63 15.40
N LEU A 880 -3.27 22.22 15.21
CA LEU A 880 -4.50 21.43 15.11
C LEU A 880 -4.49 20.49 13.88
N TYR A 881 -3.84 20.88 12.78
CA TYR A 881 -3.83 20.09 11.56
C TYR A 881 -3.10 18.75 11.71
N GLU A 882 -2.27 18.56 12.73
CA GLU A 882 -1.68 17.26 13.07
C GLU A 882 -2.63 16.34 13.85
N ILE A 883 -3.77 16.86 14.32
CA ILE A 883 -4.69 16.21 15.27
C ILE A 883 -6.08 15.98 14.63
N GLY A 884 -6.69 17.03 14.06
CA GLY A 884 -8.02 16.99 13.45
C GLY A 884 -8.07 16.15 12.16
N ALA A 885 -9.28 15.73 11.75
CA ALA A 885 -9.50 14.88 10.56
C ALA A 885 -8.68 13.56 10.55
N GLY A 886 -8.36 13.05 11.75
CA GLY A 886 -7.45 11.93 12.01
C GLY A 886 -6.02 12.40 12.21
N THR A 887 -5.39 11.95 13.29
CA THR A 887 -4.03 12.38 13.66
C THR A 887 -2.98 11.97 12.64
N SER A 888 -1.80 12.57 12.70
CA SER A 888 -0.63 12.16 11.90
C SER A 888 -0.35 10.65 11.99
N GLU A 889 -0.54 10.02 13.15
CA GLU A 889 -0.38 8.57 13.34
C GLU A 889 -1.46 7.79 12.59
N VAL A 890 -2.72 8.23 12.65
CA VAL A 890 -3.83 7.61 11.91
C VAL A 890 -3.57 7.68 10.41
N ARG A 891 -3.06 8.81 9.91
CA ARG A 891 -2.70 8.98 8.49
C ARG A 891 -1.58 8.04 8.08
N ARG A 892 -0.50 7.94 8.86
CA ARG A 892 0.59 6.97 8.64
C ARG A 892 0.07 5.52 8.61
N MET A 893 -0.79 5.17 9.56
CA MET A 893 -1.43 3.85 9.62
C MET A 893 -2.28 3.58 8.36
N VAL A 894 -3.07 4.56 7.92
CA VAL A 894 -3.93 4.44 6.73
C VAL A 894 -3.09 4.29 5.45
N ILE A 895 -2.00 5.05 5.30
CA ILE A 895 -1.05 4.90 4.20
C ILE A 895 -0.43 3.50 4.20
N GLY A 896 0.07 3.02 5.35
CA GLY A 896 0.63 1.68 5.47
C GLY A 896 -0.39 0.58 5.14
N ARG A 897 -1.65 0.74 5.55
CA ARG A 897 -2.74 -0.17 5.18
C ARG A 897 -3.05 -0.15 3.69
N ALA A 898 -2.95 1.00 3.04
CA ALA A 898 -3.12 1.11 1.60
C ALA A 898 -2.02 0.34 0.86
N PHE A 899 -0.76 0.49 1.25
CA PHE A 899 0.35 -0.30 0.70
C PHE A 899 0.16 -1.79 0.94
N ASN A 900 -0.19 -2.20 2.17
CA ASN A 900 -0.50 -3.61 2.44
C ASN A 900 -1.59 -4.16 1.52
N LYS A 901 -2.59 -3.35 1.15
CA LYS A 901 -3.66 -3.76 0.25
C LYS A 901 -3.19 -3.87 -1.20
N GLU A 902 -2.34 -2.94 -1.66
CA GLU A 902 -1.74 -2.97 -3.00
C GLU A 902 -0.83 -4.18 -3.17
N TRP A 903 0.08 -4.43 -2.23
CA TRP A 903 1.09 -5.48 -2.31
C TRP A 903 0.61 -6.86 -1.84
N LYS A 904 -0.58 -6.97 -1.26
CA LYS A 904 -1.27 -8.26 -1.03
C LYS A 904 -1.69 -8.94 -2.35
N GLN A 905 -1.56 -8.26 -3.49
CA GLN A 905 -1.87 -8.83 -4.82
C GLN A 905 -0.68 -9.53 -5.48
N GLU A 906 0.54 -9.46 -4.93
CA GLU A 906 1.76 -10.03 -5.52
C GLU A 906 2.49 -11.07 -4.63
N MET A 907 1.96 -11.38 -3.45
CA MET A 907 2.37 -12.54 -2.62
C MET A 907 1.30 -13.63 -2.66
#